data_AF-G9NPX7-F1
#
_entry.id   AF-G9NPX7-F1
#
_cell.length_a   1.000
_cell.length_b   1.000
_cell.length_c   1.000
_cell.angle_alpha   90.00
_cell.angle_beta   90.00
_cell.angle_gamma   90.00
#
_symmetry.space_group_name_H-M   'P 1'
#
loop_
_entity.id
_entity.type
_entity.pdbx_description
1 polymer ?
#
loop_
_entity_poly.entity_id
_entity_poly.type
_entity_poly.pdbx_seq_one_letter_code
_entity_poly.pdbx_strand_id
1 'polypeptide(L)'
;MSAAQDVGHPQPSSSSLDSQNGHQGDVGNSYQYSELLSSGNIRLLRLLPHGDRYAPLQCQLFDYPMQELEDGPHMYEALSYVWGSSEKPYTIYINENSMDITANLHEVLVRLRDRMIERVLWIDAICIDQSNTAERGNQIRHMAEIYCKANRVIVWLGESTDDSDQVLKSIRTAADEEVPRSSESKVDGQAILTMLKRPWFRRIWVLQEIAAAQNIIIMCGSTRIDGYAFCLGLPSLLSYADIPDHIRSVTYLMRGSIFRPKYSLNMSGDVSLDIRPLGELIDMYHAHEATERHDKIFALLGMSSDNPTTGGLVPNYTISWDELMAQAVRFILGENVLIRTWAHLQAAVISAKGYVIGSVTSVRSTEGTYRNDRQILNIKTKDNTSLSWTVQATAKPIQVGDICCHLSGAAKPMIIRSCTDYFSVIMTGFMPPNYEAQSKSFDQSQEPTNTSQHEFLLIWDWDTSSEKTSDGKYDTWLSSRVPGDQPEESECQPDEQTRLWNAVMIMSDAGSNKSLVIDTLQEMKETYTKAFGEADARTLACISKLSLAYGRAGHIWEAEIEFWCMIWAKMDLQDGYQNVIRDLSSFGAMWKGHGQSYRATNLEKTADLLISLGSFPLTAEEVIEAIRAIYPELAISLVRRRLRHNRRVRQTVTEAEERARDMLKVNQHFARKSLDTENIEGLLMEAIEQGNVEATFLLLCQKEVEVAEDMVIKAIKKYDDSTAWCLLGREKGSIQITERVVIAAAIKSSESVLQYLLERHRDKVLITEEVVIAAVQNKERSVLNYLLERWGSEILITQKVAIAAAKNGYFPALKILLHEKGSEIEVTEDVVLAAAYNMEKTVLHMLLQERGDEIQITTAAIQAARRNGNTLALQYLLNKKREERERSLKDSSG
;
A
#
# COMPACT_ATOMS: atom_id res chain seq x y z
N MET A 1 -22.11 37.14 -42.06
CA MET A 1 -23.15 38.14 -42.34
C MET A 1 -23.58 38.73 -41.01
N SER A 2 -23.57 40.07 -40.90
CA SER A 2 -23.99 40.95 -39.78
C SER A 2 -23.15 40.86 -38.49
N ALA A 3 -22.21 41.79 -38.19
CA ALA A 3 -22.37 43.20 -37.78
C ALA A 3 -23.06 43.33 -36.40
N ALA A 4 -22.64 44.12 -35.40
CA ALA A 4 -21.69 45.24 -35.24
C ALA A 4 -21.21 45.23 -33.74
N GLN A 5 -20.32 46.05 -33.18
CA GLN A 5 -20.13 47.49 -33.33
C GLN A 5 -18.88 47.88 -32.51
N ASP A 6 -17.99 48.64 -33.14
CA ASP A 6 -16.75 49.19 -32.60
C ASP A 6 -16.97 50.71 -32.44
N VAL A 7 -16.64 51.28 -31.26
CA VAL A 7 -16.80 52.72 -30.99
C VAL A 7 -15.46 53.26 -30.49
N GLY A 8 -14.74 53.90 -31.42
CA GLY A 8 -13.59 54.74 -31.13
C GLY A 8 -14.00 56.16 -30.73
N HIS A 9 -13.13 56.80 -29.95
CA HIS A 9 -13.08 58.26 -29.76
C HIS A 9 -11.62 58.70 -29.53
N PRO A 10 -11.28 59.98 -29.79
CA PRO A 10 -10.27 60.34 -30.78
C PRO A 10 -8.99 60.95 -30.18
N GLN A 11 -7.91 60.92 -30.98
CA GLN A 11 -6.72 61.76 -30.77
C GLN A 11 -7.05 63.26 -30.93
N PRO A 12 -6.39 64.14 -30.16
CA PRO A 12 -6.21 65.53 -30.56
C PRO A 12 -4.80 65.78 -31.11
N SER A 13 -4.83 66.67 -32.10
CA SER A 13 -3.78 67.21 -32.95
C SER A 13 -2.71 68.04 -32.26
N SER A 14 -1.53 68.01 -32.86
CA SER A 14 -0.42 68.94 -32.68
C SER A 14 -0.78 70.41 -32.94
N SER A 15 -0.46 71.29 -32.01
CA SER A 15 -0.22 72.71 -32.27
C SER A 15 0.86 73.24 -31.33
N SER A 16 1.98 73.63 -31.93
CA SER A 16 3.14 74.31 -31.35
C SER A 16 2.80 75.72 -30.87
N LEU A 17 3.20 76.07 -29.65
CA LEU A 17 3.50 77.44 -29.23
C LEU A 17 4.62 77.37 -28.18
N ASP A 18 5.75 77.97 -28.56
CA ASP A 18 6.92 78.17 -27.72
C ASP A 18 6.60 79.01 -26.48
N SER A 19 7.07 78.53 -25.33
CA SER A 19 7.56 79.42 -24.27
C SER A 19 8.62 78.68 -23.47
N GLN A 20 9.87 79.04 -23.75
CA GLN A 20 11.03 78.72 -22.92
C GLN A 20 10.76 79.14 -21.47
N ASN A 21 10.88 78.21 -20.54
CA ASN A 21 11.40 78.47 -19.20
C ASN A 21 11.93 77.16 -18.64
N GLY A 22 13.26 77.09 -18.49
CA GLY A 22 13.97 75.91 -18.07
C GLY A 22 13.72 75.57 -16.61
N HIS A 23 13.36 74.32 -16.37
CA HIS A 23 13.85 73.57 -15.22
C HIS A 23 14.47 72.28 -15.77
N GLN A 24 15.81 72.24 -15.76
CA GLN A 24 16.57 71.00 -15.82
C GLN A 24 16.09 70.15 -14.64
N GLY A 25 15.23 69.16 -14.92
CA GLY A 25 14.91 68.10 -13.98
C GLY A 25 16.11 67.16 -13.92
N ASP A 26 16.71 67.13 -12.74
CA ASP A 26 17.87 66.37 -12.33
C ASP A 26 17.84 64.92 -12.87
N VAL A 27 18.85 64.53 -13.64
CA VAL A 27 19.09 63.12 -13.97
C VAL A 27 19.69 62.51 -12.71
N GLY A 28 18.83 62.12 -11.76
CA GLY A 28 19.27 61.50 -10.51
C GLY A 28 20.12 60.27 -10.82
N ASN A 29 21.36 60.23 -10.31
CA ASN A 29 22.27 59.10 -10.50
C ASN A 29 21.60 57.80 -10.04
N SER A 30 21.79 56.71 -10.80
CA SER A 30 21.38 55.37 -10.37
C SER A 30 22.21 54.94 -9.16
N TYR A 31 21.58 54.30 -8.18
CA TYR A 31 22.28 53.75 -7.03
C TYR A 31 23.30 52.69 -7.46
N GLN A 32 24.48 52.71 -6.84
CA GLN A 32 25.54 51.71 -7.00
C GLN A 32 25.89 51.11 -5.64
N TYR A 33 26.00 49.78 -5.58
CA TYR A 33 26.34 49.07 -4.36
C TYR A 33 27.82 49.27 -3.99
N SER A 34 28.08 49.49 -2.71
CA SER A 34 29.42 49.36 -2.14
C SER A 34 29.71 47.90 -1.78
N GLU A 35 30.96 47.48 -1.91
CA GLU A 35 31.41 46.18 -1.41
C GLU A 35 31.17 46.09 0.11
N LEU A 36 30.70 44.93 0.57
CA LEU A 36 30.52 44.66 2.00
C LEU A 36 31.89 44.59 2.69
N LEU A 37 32.00 45.20 3.87
CA LEU A 37 33.26 45.27 4.61
C LEU A 37 33.81 43.89 5.07
N SER A 38 32.94 42.90 5.24
CA SER A 38 33.30 41.53 5.63
C SER A 38 32.22 40.52 5.19
N SER A 39 32.55 39.23 5.21
CA SER A 39 31.60 38.14 4.93
C SER A 39 30.47 38.01 5.96
N GLY A 40 30.63 38.60 7.15
CA GLY A 40 29.64 38.58 8.23
C GLY A 40 28.72 39.80 8.29
N ASN A 41 28.89 40.74 7.35
CA ASN A 41 28.09 41.95 7.27
C ASN A 41 26.90 41.75 6.32
N ILE A 42 25.79 42.39 6.67
CA ILE A 42 24.60 42.51 5.82
C ILE A 42 24.29 43.98 5.59
N ARG A 43 23.54 44.31 4.54
CA ARG A 43 22.99 45.67 4.38
C ARG A 43 21.60 45.75 4.99
N LEU A 44 21.27 46.87 5.62
CA LEU A 44 19.94 47.17 6.13
C LEU A 44 19.40 48.46 5.51
N LEU A 45 18.10 48.44 5.21
CA LEU A 45 17.36 49.57 4.65
C LEU A 45 16.70 50.36 5.79
N ARG A 46 17.10 51.61 5.99
CA ARG A 46 16.35 52.57 6.81
C ARG A 46 15.32 53.28 5.94
N LEU A 47 14.05 52.97 6.13
CA LEU A 47 12.91 53.65 5.51
C LEU A 47 12.54 54.90 6.32
N LEU A 48 12.62 56.08 5.69
CA LEU A 48 12.39 57.36 6.37
C LEU A 48 10.88 57.68 6.48
N PRO A 49 10.46 58.32 7.59
CA PRO A 49 9.06 58.68 7.79
C PRO A 49 8.66 59.85 6.90
N HIS A 50 7.37 59.94 6.57
CA HIS A 50 6.83 61.11 5.89
C HIS A 50 5.36 61.34 6.25
N GLY A 51 4.98 62.61 6.47
CA GLY A 51 3.61 62.98 6.86
C GLY A 51 2.56 62.70 5.77
N ASP A 52 2.95 62.87 4.50
CA ASP A 52 2.17 62.49 3.33
C ASP A 52 2.50 61.07 2.87
N ARG A 53 1.47 60.23 2.74
CA ARG A 53 1.56 58.83 2.28
C ARG A 53 1.92 58.72 0.81
N TYR A 54 1.66 59.73 -0.01
CA TYR A 54 1.93 59.70 -1.45
C TYR A 54 3.27 60.32 -1.83
N ALA A 55 3.99 60.92 -0.88
CA ALA A 55 5.32 61.44 -1.13
C ALA A 55 6.28 60.31 -1.55
N PRO A 56 7.32 60.61 -2.35
CA PRO A 56 8.32 59.62 -2.75
C PRO A 56 8.92 58.88 -1.56
N LEU A 57 9.23 57.58 -1.73
CA LEU A 57 9.88 56.77 -0.69
C LEU A 57 11.36 57.16 -0.61
N GLN A 58 11.76 57.66 0.56
CA GLN A 58 13.13 58.06 0.88
C GLN A 58 13.75 57.05 1.84
N CYS A 59 14.94 56.58 1.52
CA CYS A 59 15.60 55.48 2.22
C CYS A 59 17.11 55.76 2.41
N GLN A 60 17.73 55.04 3.33
CA GLN A 60 19.18 54.95 3.47
C GLN A 60 19.59 53.48 3.55
N LEU A 61 20.71 53.10 2.92
CA LEU A 61 21.28 51.76 3.03
C LEU A 61 22.59 51.84 3.82
N PHE A 62 22.79 50.93 4.77
CA PHE A 62 23.99 50.90 5.61
C PHE A 62 24.42 49.48 5.96
N ASP A 63 25.72 49.30 6.17
CA ASP A 63 26.32 48.02 6.57
C ASP A 63 26.05 47.73 8.05
N TYR A 64 25.75 46.46 8.34
CA TYR A 64 25.41 45.97 9.66
C TYR A 64 26.23 44.72 10.01
N PRO A 65 27.08 44.76 11.06
CA PRO A 65 27.95 43.64 11.44
C PRO A 65 27.18 42.60 12.25
N MET A 66 26.39 41.77 11.57
CA MET A 66 25.47 40.80 12.20
C MET A 66 26.19 39.75 13.07
N GLN A 67 27.40 39.34 12.69
CA GLN A 67 28.17 38.28 13.35
C GLN A 67 29.03 38.79 14.52
N GLU A 68 29.29 40.09 14.61
CA GLU A 68 30.13 40.69 15.67
C GLU A 68 29.30 41.11 16.91
N LEU A 69 27.98 41.09 16.80
CA LEU A 69 27.04 41.55 17.81
C LEU A 69 26.48 40.36 18.62
N GLU A 70 26.19 40.59 19.90
CA GLU A 70 25.68 39.57 20.84
C GLU A 70 24.36 38.91 20.37
N ASP A 71 24.08 37.69 20.84
CA ASP A 71 22.96 36.79 20.45
C ASP A 71 21.52 37.29 20.75
N GLY A 72 21.33 38.59 20.99
CA GLY A 72 20.02 39.24 21.18
C GLY A 72 19.23 39.41 19.87
N PRO A 73 17.91 39.71 19.93
CA PRO A 73 17.18 40.16 18.75
C PRO A 73 17.75 41.51 18.29
N HIS A 74 18.06 41.60 17.00
CA HIS A 74 18.62 42.79 16.40
C HIS A 74 17.49 43.75 16.01
N MET A 75 17.76 45.06 16.06
CA MET A 75 16.75 46.11 15.90
C MET A 75 16.31 46.35 14.44
N TYR A 76 16.19 45.29 13.64
CA TYR A 76 15.62 45.33 12.28
C TYR A 76 14.46 44.35 12.14
N GLU A 77 13.54 44.66 11.21
CA GLU A 77 12.47 43.75 10.80
C GLU A 77 12.81 43.14 9.44
N ALA A 78 12.58 41.85 9.23
CA ALA A 78 12.81 41.20 7.93
C ALA A 78 11.50 41.10 7.14
N LEU A 79 11.54 41.38 5.84
CA LEU A 79 10.38 41.28 4.96
C LEU A 79 10.34 39.91 4.26
N SER A 80 9.20 39.23 4.35
CA SER A 80 8.88 38.01 3.60
C SER A 80 7.74 38.32 2.64
N TYR A 81 8.03 38.36 1.34
CA TYR A 81 7.06 38.79 0.32
C TYR A 81 7.32 38.11 -1.03
N VAL A 82 6.39 38.28 -1.98
CA VAL A 82 6.55 37.79 -3.36
C VAL A 82 7.13 38.92 -4.22
N TRP A 83 8.22 38.69 -4.96
CA TRP A 83 8.79 39.76 -5.80
C TRP A 83 7.82 40.29 -6.86
N GLY A 84 6.96 39.41 -7.38
CA GLY A 84 5.94 39.74 -8.37
C GLY A 84 6.50 39.77 -9.79
N SER A 85 5.97 40.67 -10.62
CA SER A 85 6.49 40.93 -11.96
C SER A 85 7.97 41.35 -11.91
N SER A 86 8.76 40.98 -12.92
CA SER A 86 10.12 41.47 -13.11
C SER A 86 10.16 42.95 -13.52
N GLU A 87 9.02 43.51 -13.92
CA GLU A 87 8.87 44.94 -14.19
C GLU A 87 9.08 45.75 -12.91
N LYS A 88 9.85 46.83 -13.04
CA LYS A 88 10.18 47.75 -11.94
C LYS A 88 9.62 49.15 -12.22
N PRO A 89 8.29 49.34 -12.16
CA PRO A 89 7.65 50.59 -12.59
C PRO A 89 7.75 51.73 -11.56
N TYR A 90 8.25 51.48 -10.36
CA TYR A 90 8.33 52.48 -9.29
C TYR A 90 9.79 52.71 -8.88
N THR A 91 10.10 53.92 -8.44
CA THR A 91 11.44 54.31 -8.02
C THR A 91 11.43 54.71 -6.54
N ILE A 92 12.43 54.24 -5.80
CA ILE A 92 12.76 54.73 -4.47
C ILE A 92 14.06 55.53 -4.52
N TYR A 93 14.27 56.41 -3.55
CA TYR A 93 15.49 57.19 -3.44
C TYR A 93 16.31 56.70 -2.26
N ILE A 94 17.50 56.17 -2.53
CA ILE A 94 18.48 55.78 -1.52
C ILE A 94 19.49 56.93 -1.42
N ASN A 95 19.38 57.71 -0.35
CA ASN A 95 19.99 59.03 -0.25
C ASN A 95 19.56 59.91 -1.44
N GLU A 96 20.48 60.33 -2.30
CA GLU A 96 20.20 61.16 -3.48
C GLU A 96 20.08 60.34 -4.79
N ASN A 97 20.30 59.02 -4.71
CA ASN A 97 20.35 58.15 -5.88
C ASN A 97 19.02 57.40 -6.08
N SER A 98 18.64 57.19 -7.33
CA SER A 98 17.43 56.46 -7.71
C SER A 98 17.66 54.94 -7.76
N MET A 99 16.67 54.16 -7.34
CA MET A 99 16.63 52.71 -7.49
C MET A 99 15.22 52.25 -7.88
N ASP A 100 15.12 51.52 -8.99
CA ASP A 100 13.84 50.99 -9.45
C ASP A 100 13.47 49.68 -8.73
N ILE A 101 12.20 49.58 -8.36
CA ILE A 101 11.61 48.47 -7.60
C ILE A 101 10.29 48.00 -8.20
N THR A 102 9.91 46.76 -7.85
CA THR A 102 8.66 46.15 -8.33
C THR A 102 7.44 46.77 -7.67
N ALA A 103 6.27 46.60 -8.30
CA ALA A 103 4.99 47.09 -7.77
C ALA A 103 4.68 46.56 -6.36
N ASN A 104 4.86 45.25 -6.14
CA ASN A 104 4.55 44.64 -4.85
C ASN A 104 5.47 45.14 -3.73
N LEU A 105 6.75 45.39 -4.04
CA LEU A 105 7.70 45.97 -3.10
C LEU A 105 7.36 47.43 -2.76
N HIS A 106 6.92 48.22 -3.75
CA HIS A 106 6.47 49.59 -3.52
C HIS A 106 5.23 49.62 -2.61
N GLU A 107 4.23 48.77 -2.88
CA GLU A 107 2.99 48.68 -2.07
C GLU A 107 3.29 48.40 -0.60
N VAL A 108 4.15 47.41 -0.31
CA VAL A 108 4.49 47.09 1.08
C VAL A 108 5.34 48.18 1.73
N LEU A 109 6.27 48.83 1.03
CA LEU A 109 7.04 49.94 1.60
C LEU A 109 6.16 51.15 1.93
N VAL A 110 5.21 51.51 1.06
CA VAL A 110 4.21 52.55 1.36
C VAL A 110 3.34 52.16 2.56
N ARG A 111 3.03 50.86 2.71
CA ARG A 111 2.26 50.35 3.84
C ARG A 111 3.03 50.37 5.15
N LEU A 112 4.34 50.10 5.10
CA LEU A 112 5.23 50.05 6.25
C LEU A 112 5.70 51.43 6.68
N ARG A 113 5.81 52.39 5.76
CA ARG A 113 6.25 53.76 6.08
C ARG A 113 5.35 54.38 7.14
N ASP A 114 5.96 54.74 8.26
CA ASP A 114 5.31 55.48 9.34
C ASP A 114 5.36 56.99 9.06
N ARG A 115 4.50 57.76 9.75
CA ARG A 115 4.44 59.22 9.57
C ARG A 115 5.51 59.97 10.36
N MET A 116 6.03 59.37 11.42
CA MET A 116 6.90 60.03 12.39
C MET A 116 8.19 59.26 12.68
N ILE A 117 8.18 57.94 12.56
CA ILE A 117 9.29 57.09 13.01
C ILE A 117 9.93 56.36 11.83
N GLU A 118 11.26 56.40 11.73
CA GLU A 118 11.99 55.58 10.77
C GLU A 118 11.89 54.09 11.08
N ARG A 119 11.99 53.24 10.05
CA ARG A 119 11.98 51.79 10.20
C ARG A 119 13.22 51.18 9.57
N VAL A 120 13.84 50.24 10.26
CA VAL A 120 15.00 49.49 9.74
C VAL A 120 14.53 48.12 9.28
N LEU A 121 14.72 47.84 7.99
CA LEU A 121 14.22 46.66 7.30
C LEU A 121 15.36 45.89 6.64
N TRP A 122 15.28 44.57 6.65
CA TRP A 122 16.03 43.72 5.73
C TRP A 122 15.10 43.24 4.62
N ILE A 123 15.46 43.54 3.37
CA ILE A 123 14.71 43.20 2.17
C ILE A 123 15.70 42.64 1.15
N ASP A 124 15.63 41.34 0.87
CA ASP A 124 16.51 40.62 -0.06
C ASP A 124 16.77 41.35 -1.40
N ALA A 125 15.73 41.88 -2.03
CA ALA A 125 15.80 42.55 -3.33
C ALA A 125 16.53 43.91 -3.29
N ILE A 126 16.73 44.49 -2.10
CA ILE A 126 17.43 45.78 -1.93
C ILE A 126 18.75 45.59 -1.19
N CYS A 127 18.78 44.78 -0.13
CA CYS A 127 19.93 44.62 0.75
C CYS A 127 21.05 43.77 0.14
N ILE A 128 20.71 42.89 -0.82
CA ILE A 128 21.67 42.04 -1.54
C ILE A 128 21.88 42.64 -2.93
N ASP A 129 23.15 42.74 -3.35
CA ASP A 129 23.47 43.02 -4.76
C ASP A 129 23.16 41.78 -5.60
N GLN A 130 21.96 41.77 -6.18
CA GLN A 130 21.46 40.67 -6.99
C GLN A 130 22.26 40.46 -8.29
N SER A 131 23.09 41.44 -8.70
CA SER A 131 23.95 41.33 -9.87
C SER A 131 25.29 40.63 -9.58
N ASN A 132 25.69 40.57 -8.31
CA ASN A 132 26.92 39.91 -7.87
C ASN A 132 26.63 38.49 -7.38
N THR A 133 26.93 37.48 -8.20
CA THR A 133 26.65 36.07 -7.88
C THR A 133 27.42 35.56 -6.66
N ALA A 134 28.63 36.06 -6.42
CA ALA A 134 29.43 35.67 -5.26
C ALA A 134 28.83 36.22 -3.97
N GLU A 135 28.43 37.51 -3.98
CA GLU A 135 27.72 38.11 -2.85
C GLU A 135 26.39 37.40 -2.60
N ARG A 136 25.58 37.21 -3.65
CA ARG A 136 24.28 36.52 -3.57
C ARG A 136 24.44 35.12 -2.96
N GLY A 137 25.39 34.32 -3.43
CA GLY A 137 25.66 32.99 -2.88
C GLY A 137 26.01 33.03 -1.39
N ASN A 138 26.87 33.97 -0.97
CA ASN A 138 27.25 34.14 0.43
C ASN A 138 26.08 34.61 1.30
N GLN A 139 25.32 35.62 0.87
CA GLN A 139 24.16 36.13 1.61
C GLN A 139 23.04 35.08 1.75
N ILE A 140 22.84 34.24 0.72
CA ILE A 140 21.87 33.15 0.77
C ILE A 140 22.24 32.12 1.84
N ARG A 141 23.54 31.81 2.00
CA ARG A 141 24.02 30.93 3.08
C ARG A 141 23.65 31.48 4.48
N HIS A 142 23.57 32.81 4.62
CA HIS A 142 23.21 33.48 5.87
C HIS A 142 21.71 33.75 6.04
N MET A 143 20.83 33.38 5.09
CA MET A 143 19.40 33.73 5.19
C MET A 143 18.73 33.22 6.48
N ALA A 144 18.99 31.98 6.90
CA ALA A 144 18.41 31.46 8.16
C ALA A 144 18.81 32.33 9.36
N GLU A 145 20.08 32.72 9.43
CA GLU A 145 20.62 33.55 10.49
C GLU A 145 19.98 34.96 10.48
N ILE A 146 19.86 35.57 9.29
CA ILE A 146 19.27 36.91 9.12
C ILE A 146 17.81 36.94 9.58
N TYR A 147 16.98 35.97 9.18
CA TYR A 147 15.58 35.93 9.59
C TYR A 147 15.42 35.58 11.08
N CYS A 148 16.31 34.74 11.62
CA CYS A 148 16.30 34.39 13.04
C CYS A 148 16.68 35.55 13.95
N LYS A 149 17.67 36.36 13.54
CA LYS A 149 18.16 37.52 14.29
C LYS A 149 17.25 38.74 14.17
N ALA A 150 16.34 38.79 13.21
CA ALA A 150 15.37 39.86 13.06
C ALA A 150 14.45 39.97 14.30
N ASN A 151 14.10 41.20 14.71
CA ASN A 151 13.14 41.44 15.78
C ASN A 151 11.75 40.87 15.44
N ARG A 152 11.38 40.89 14.15
CA ARG A 152 10.22 40.19 13.60
C ARG A 152 10.34 39.99 12.11
N VAL A 153 9.55 39.05 11.61
CA VAL A 153 9.36 38.79 10.18
C VAL A 153 7.95 39.25 9.78
N ILE A 154 7.91 40.14 8.81
CA ILE A 154 6.66 40.68 8.24
C ILE A 154 6.35 39.88 6.99
N VAL A 155 5.29 39.08 7.05
CA VAL A 155 4.75 38.34 5.90
C VAL A 155 3.77 39.26 5.16
N TRP A 156 4.06 39.57 3.91
CA TRP A 156 3.20 40.39 3.06
C TRP A 156 2.49 39.55 2.01
N LEU A 157 1.16 39.44 2.14
CA LEU A 157 0.30 38.69 1.23
C LEU A 157 -0.22 39.52 0.05
N GLY A 158 0.16 40.79 -0.08
CA GLY A 158 -0.39 41.73 -1.06
C GLY A 158 -1.53 42.60 -0.51
N GLU A 159 -2.01 43.52 -1.35
CA GLU A 159 -3.16 44.37 -1.04
C GLU A 159 -4.46 43.57 -0.83
N SER A 160 -5.44 44.22 -0.20
CA SER A 160 -6.75 43.62 0.06
C SER A 160 -7.55 43.49 -1.24
N THR A 161 -7.80 42.26 -1.66
CA THR A 161 -8.67 41.88 -2.79
C THR A 161 -9.58 40.73 -2.35
N ASP A 162 -10.71 40.52 -3.02
CA ASP A 162 -11.56 39.33 -2.82
C ASP A 162 -11.93 39.06 -1.35
N ASP A 163 -12.23 40.14 -0.60
CA ASP A 163 -12.54 40.14 0.84
C ASP A 163 -11.47 39.50 1.75
N SER A 164 -10.22 39.40 1.28
CA SER A 164 -9.10 38.82 2.02
C SER A 164 -8.81 39.51 3.36
N ASP A 165 -9.16 40.79 3.53
CA ASP A 165 -9.03 41.49 4.80
C ASP A 165 -10.08 41.02 5.82
N GLN A 166 -11.30 40.71 5.37
CA GLN A 166 -12.35 40.12 6.20
C GLN A 166 -12.02 38.69 6.55
N VAL A 167 -11.51 37.91 5.59
CA VAL A 167 -10.99 36.55 5.85
C VAL A 167 -9.95 36.56 6.97
N LEU A 168 -8.97 37.46 6.91
CA LEU A 168 -7.90 37.55 7.91
C LEU A 168 -8.42 38.01 9.29
N LYS A 169 -9.46 38.85 9.34
CA LYS A 169 -10.14 39.22 10.59
C LYS A 169 -10.89 38.02 11.18
N SER A 170 -11.60 37.25 10.36
CA SER A 170 -12.36 36.09 10.83
C SER A 170 -11.49 34.95 11.31
N ILE A 171 -10.34 34.69 10.65
CA ILE A 171 -9.33 33.77 11.17
C ILE A 171 -8.86 34.23 12.55
N ARG A 172 -8.62 35.53 12.74
CA ARG A 172 -8.24 36.08 14.06
C ARG A 172 -9.31 35.87 15.11
N THR A 173 -10.57 36.14 14.80
CA THR A 173 -11.69 35.93 15.71
C THR A 173 -11.86 34.45 16.05
N ALA A 174 -11.67 33.54 15.08
CA ALA A 174 -11.76 32.11 15.30
C ALA A 174 -10.59 31.52 16.13
N ALA A 175 -9.50 32.26 16.27
CA ALA A 175 -8.38 31.89 17.13
C ALA A 175 -8.65 32.22 18.62
N ASP A 176 -9.64 33.05 18.92
CA ASP A 176 -10.02 33.47 20.27
C ASP A 176 -11.07 32.51 20.85
N GLU A 177 -10.68 31.72 21.85
CA GLU A 177 -11.53 30.67 22.46
C GLU A 177 -12.69 31.23 23.29
N GLU A 178 -12.68 32.52 23.66
CA GLU A 178 -13.70 33.17 24.50
C GLU A 178 -14.91 33.71 23.72
N VAL A 179 -14.84 33.76 22.38
CA VAL A 179 -15.96 34.23 21.54
C VAL A 179 -16.93 33.06 21.29
N PRO A 180 -18.20 33.14 21.73
CA PRO A 180 -19.18 32.08 21.48
C PRO A 180 -19.30 31.81 19.97
N ARG A 181 -19.20 30.53 19.57
CA ARG A 181 -19.33 30.02 18.19
C ARG A 181 -20.68 30.34 17.50
N SER A 182 -21.49 31.20 18.09
CA SER A 182 -22.87 31.52 17.75
C SER A 182 -23.07 32.89 17.08
N SER A 183 -22.00 33.61 16.70
CA SER A 183 -22.12 34.81 15.88
C SER A 183 -21.82 34.46 14.42
N GLU A 184 -22.86 34.01 13.71
CA GLU A 184 -22.82 33.68 12.29
C GLU A 184 -22.50 34.92 11.44
N SER A 185 -21.22 35.12 11.16
CA SER A 185 -20.81 35.39 9.78
C SER A 185 -20.00 34.18 9.34
N LYS A 186 -20.65 33.17 8.77
CA LYS A 186 -19.93 32.09 8.08
C LYS A 186 -19.15 32.75 6.94
N VAL A 187 -17.88 33.04 7.18
CA VAL A 187 -16.98 33.39 6.08
C VAL A 187 -17.04 32.25 5.10
N ASP A 188 -17.24 32.59 3.84
CA ASP A 188 -17.25 31.61 2.77
C ASP A 188 -15.90 30.87 2.77
N GLY A 189 -15.94 29.55 2.95
CA GLY A 189 -14.74 28.71 2.88
C GLY A 189 -13.99 28.91 1.55
N GLN A 190 -14.69 29.26 0.48
CA GLN A 190 -14.09 29.56 -0.81
C GLN A 190 -13.26 30.86 -0.80
N ALA A 191 -13.66 31.88 -0.01
CA ALA A 191 -12.88 33.09 0.17
C ALA A 191 -11.58 32.80 0.95
N ILE A 192 -11.65 31.94 1.97
CA ILE A 192 -10.46 31.45 2.70
C ILE A 192 -9.51 30.74 1.73
N LEU A 193 -10.02 29.78 0.94
CA LEU A 193 -9.23 29.05 -0.05
C LEU A 193 -8.64 29.97 -1.12
N THR A 194 -9.32 31.05 -1.52
CA THR A 194 -8.83 32.03 -2.49
C THR A 194 -7.64 32.82 -1.93
N MET A 195 -7.70 33.24 -0.67
CA MET A 195 -6.56 33.87 0.00
C MET A 195 -5.37 32.91 0.14
N LEU A 196 -5.62 31.64 0.49
CA LEU A 196 -4.57 30.61 0.62
C LEU A 196 -3.92 30.23 -0.71
N LYS A 197 -4.57 30.50 -1.86
CA LYS A 197 -3.97 30.32 -3.19
C LYS A 197 -2.97 31.41 -3.57
N ARG A 198 -2.80 32.46 -2.77
CA ARG A 198 -1.86 33.55 -3.09
C ARG A 198 -0.42 33.02 -3.19
N PRO A 199 0.41 33.54 -4.12
CA PRO A 199 1.70 32.94 -4.45
C PRO A 199 2.67 32.80 -3.29
N TRP A 200 2.56 33.68 -2.28
CA TRP A 200 3.44 33.65 -1.09
C TRP A 200 3.45 32.26 -0.43
N PHE A 201 2.28 31.63 -0.27
CA PHE A 201 2.16 30.32 0.38
C PHE A 201 2.82 29.17 -0.38
N ARG A 202 3.19 29.38 -1.64
CA ARG A 202 3.77 28.34 -2.50
C ARG A 202 5.26 28.48 -2.70
N ARG A 203 5.87 29.62 -2.38
CA ARG A 203 7.30 29.83 -2.63
C ARG A 203 8.14 28.96 -1.69
N ILE A 204 9.22 28.38 -2.18
CA ILE A 204 10.07 27.55 -1.32
C ILE A 204 10.86 28.39 -0.30
N TRP A 205 11.32 29.58 -0.69
CA TRP A 205 12.08 30.47 0.20
C TRP A 205 11.31 30.88 1.46
N VAL A 206 9.99 31.04 1.37
CA VAL A 206 9.19 31.49 2.53
C VAL A 206 9.23 30.48 3.68
N LEU A 207 9.55 29.21 3.41
CA LEU A 207 9.66 28.15 4.41
C LEU A 207 10.78 28.43 5.41
N GLN A 208 11.98 28.78 4.92
CA GLN A 208 13.11 29.13 5.76
C GLN A 208 12.85 30.42 6.52
N GLU A 209 12.24 31.40 5.85
CA GLU A 209 11.94 32.73 6.42
C GLU A 209 11.01 32.63 7.63
N ILE A 210 9.92 31.86 7.53
CA ILE A 210 8.98 31.65 8.64
C ILE A 210 9.51 30.67 9.68
N ALA A 211 10.31 29.67 9.27
CA ALA A 211 10.83 28.69 10.19
C ALA A 211 11.87 29.29 11.14
N ALA A 212 12.66 30.25 10.65
CA ALA A 212 13.66 31.01 11.41
C ALA A 212 13.04 32.07 12.32
N ALA A 213 11.86 32.59 11.97
CA ALA A 213 11.26 33.76 12.60
C ALA A 213 10.88 33.54 14.08
N GLN A 214 11.38 34.40 14.97
CA GLN A 214 11.00 34.42 16.39
C GLN A 214 9.64 35.11 16.64
N ASN A 215 9.23 36.01 15.74
CA ASN A 215 7.97 36.73 15.80
C ASN A 215 7.47 36.96 14.36
N ILE A 216 6.25 36.52 14.05
CA ILE A 216 5.68 36.55 12.70
C ILE A 216 4.41 37.41 12.70
N ILE A 217 4.40 38.43 11.85
CA ILE A 217 3.20 39.24 11.58
C ILE A 217 2.79 39.04 10.13
N ILE A 218 1.60 38.51 9.90
CA ILE A 218 1.00 38.36 8.57
C ILE A 218 0.17 39.58 8.25
N MET A 219 0.43 40.19 7.11
CA MET A 219 -0.23 41.39 6.60
C MET A 219 -0.92 41.11 5.27
N CYS A 220 -2.18 41.52 5.18
CA CYS A 220 -2.95 41.58 3.95
C CYS A 220 -3.64 42.94 3.88
N GLY A 221 -3.20 43.79 2.94
CA GLY A 221 -3.55 45.20 2.93
C GLY A 221 -3.32 45.86 4.29
N SER A 222 -4.38 46.34 4.95
CA SER A 222 -4.27 47.07 6.23
C SER A 222 -4.43 46.16 7.44
N THR A 223 -4.88 44.93 7.22
CA THR A 223 -5.17 43.97 8.27
C THR A 223 -3.92 43.17 8.62
N ARG A 224 -3.68 42.97 9.91
CA ARG A 224 -2.51 42.27 10.45
C ARG A 224 -2.91 41.21 11.46
N ILE A 225 -2.42 39.99 11.34
CA ILE A 225 -2.62 38.91 12.32
C ILE A 225 -1.27 38.35 12.76
N ASP A 226 -1.19 37.92 14.02
CA ASP A 226 -0.06 37.14 14.53
C ASP A 226 -0.01 35.75 13.85
N GLY A 227 1.19 35.26 13.55
CA GLY A 227 1.37 33.98 12.87
C GLY A 227 0.85 32.77 13.66
N TYR A 228 0.98 32.79 14.99
CA TYR A 228 0.44 31.73 15.84
C TYR A 228 -1.10 31.79 15.89
N ALA A 229 -1.67 32.99 15.99
CA ALA A 229 -3.12 33.19 15.90
C ALA A 229 -3.68 32.71 14.55
N PHE A 230 -2.97 32.94 13.44
CA PHE A 230 -3.34 32.38 12.13
C PHE A 230 -3.38 30.85 12.13
N CYS A 231 -2.37 30.20 12.73
CA CYS A 231 -2.29 28.75 12.82
C CYS A 231 -3.40 28.13 13.71
N LEU A 232 -3.88 28.85 14.72
CA LEU A 232 -4.99 28.40 15.58
C LEU A 232 -6.36 28.63 14.95
N GLY A 233 -6.56 29.79 14.31
CA GLY A 233 -7.86 30.17 13.76
C GLY A 233 -8.23 29.44 12.46
N LEU A 234 -7.24 29.10 11.63
CA LEU A 234 -7.51 28.48 10.33
C LEU A 234 -8.19 27.10 10.43
N PRO A 235 -7.71 26.14 11.26
CA PRO A 235 -8.38 24.85 11.45
C PRO A 235 -9.75 24.93 12.12
N SER A 236 -10.09 26.06 12.75
CA SER A 236 -11.42 26.31 13.31
C SER A 236 -12.45 26.69 12.24
N LEU A 237 -11.99 27.14 11.06
CA LEU A 237 -12.85 27.60 9.95
C LEU A 237 -12.88 26.63 8.76
N LEU A 238 -11.81 25.85 8.55
CA LEU A 238 -11.73 24.82 7.51
C LEU A 238 -11.48 23.46 8.15
N SER A 239 -12.15 22.42 7.64
CA SER A 239 -11.81 21.06 8.05
C SER A 239 -10.38 20.73 7.64
N TYR A 240 -9.74 19.80 8.34
CA TYR A 240 -8.37 19.41 8.00
C TYR A 240 -8.24 19.01 6.53
N ALA A 241 -9.20 18.24 6.01
CA ALA A 241 -9.23 17.75 4.63
C ALA A 241 -9.31 18.88 3.60
N ASP A 242 -9.94 20.00 3.93
CA ASP A 242 -10.12 21.14 3.03
C ASP A 242 -8.91 22.08 2.96
N ILE A 243 -8.01 22.03 3.96
CA ILE A 243 -6.79 22.84 3.96
C ILE A 243 -5.79 22.24 2.95
N PRO A 244 -5.30 23.00 1.95
CA PRO A 244 -4.35 22.48 0.97
C PRO A 244 -3.03 22.02 1.62
N ASP A 245 -2.38 20.99 1.05
CA ASP A 245 -1.15 20.39 1.62
C ASP A 245 -0.01 21.40 1.86
N HIS A 246 0.28 22.25 0.87
CA HIS A 246 1.31 23.29 1.02
C HIS A 246 1.03 24.25 2.20
N ILE A 247 -0.24 24.51 2.53
CA ILE A 247 -0.62 25.32 3.69
C ILE A 247 -0.39 24.57 5.00
N ARG A 248 -0.67 23.26 5.04
CA ARG A 248 -0.38 22.42 6.21
C ARG A 248 1.13 22.45 6.51
N SER A 249 1.97 22.36 5.48
CA SER A 249 3.43 22.40 5.64
C SER A 249 3.93 23.77 6.11
N VAL A 250 3.41 24.88 5.56
CA VAL A 250 3.72 26.25 6.03
C VAL A 250 3.28 26.48 7.49
N THR A 251 2.06 26.06 7.84
CA THR A 251 1.53 26.23 9.21
C THR A 251 2.29 25.40 10.24
N TYR A 252 2.83 24.23 9.86
CA TYR A 252 3.76 23.47 10.70
C TYR A 252 5.02 24.28 11.05
N LEU A 253 5.66 24.91 10.05
CA LEU A 253 6.85 25.73 10.29
C LEU A 253 6.52 26.96 11.13
N MET A 254 5.49 27.70 10.76
CA MET A 254 5.06 28.92 11.43
C MET A 254 4.69 28.67 12.90
N ARG A 255 3.91 27.61 13.18
CA ARG A 255 3.52 27.28 14.55
C ARG A 255 4.68 26.80 15.41
N GLY A 256 5.61 26.06 14.82
CA GLY A 256 6.77 25.56 15.54
C GLY A 256 7.79 26.64 15.90
N SER A 257 7.79 27.78 15.21
CA SER A 257 8.86 28.77 15.32
C SER A 257 9.01 29.34 16.74
N ILE A 258 7.89 29.51 17.46
CA ILE A 258 7.89 29.99 18.86
C ILE A 258 8.45 28.98 19.87
N PHE A 259 8.54 27.70 19.51
CA PHE A 259 9.01 26.62 20.38
C PHE A 259 10.44 26.17 20.03
N ARG A 260 10.98 26.60 18.89
CA ARG A 260 12.31 26.20 18.44
C ARG A 260 13.38 27.02 19.14
N PRO A 261 14.53 26.42 19.48
CA PRO A 261 15.73 27.20 19.82
C PRO A 261 16.08 28.11 18.64
N LYS A 262 16.72 29.26 18.91
CA LYS A 262 17.08 30.25 17.87
C LYS A 262 17.82 29.60 16.69
N TYR A 263 18.88 28.85 16.98
CA TYR A 263 19.63 28.05 16.02
C TYR A 263 20.64 27.16 16.77
N SER A 264 21.23 26.22 16.04
CA SER A 264 22.44 25.49 16.40
C SER A 264 23.58 25.88 15.45
N LEU A 265 24.83 25.71 15.90
CA LEU A 265 25.99 25.79 15.03
C LEU A 265 26.38 24.36 14.64
N ASN A 266 26.48 24.10 13.33
CA ASN A 266 27.02 22.83 12.86
C ASN A 266 28.55 22.78 13.01
N MET A 267 29.15 21.62 12.74
CA MET A 267 30.62 21.43 12.83
C MET A 267 31.41 22.35 11.88
N SER A 268 30.76 22.89 10.85
CA SER A 268 31.30 23.84 9.89
C SER A 268 31.24 25.29 10.37
N GLY A 269 30.59 25.56 11.50
CA GLY A 269 30.35 26.91 12.03
C GLY A 269 29.15 27.63 11.40
N ASP A 270 28.38 26.96 10.54
CA ASP A 270 27.17 27.54 9.94
C ASP A 270 25.96 27.38 10.86
N VAL A 271 25.05 28.35 10.76
CA VAL A 271 23.77 28.39 11.48
C VAL A 271 22.79 27.40 10.86
N SER A 272 22.27 26.48 11.69
CA SER A 272 21.16 25.57 11.35
C SER A 272 19.97 25.82 12.27
N LEU A 273 18.76 25.72 11.74
CA LEU A 273 17.53 25.78 12.53
C LEU A 273 17.16 24.43 13.18
N ASP A 274 17.93 23.37 12.91
CA ASP A 274 17.79 22.02 13.50
C ASP A 274 16.35 21.47 13.46
N ILE A 275 15.69 21.61 12.30
CA ILE A 275 14.25 21.31 12.19
C ILE A 275 14.03 19.83 11.91
N ARG A 276 14.61 19.35 10.81
CA ARG A 276 14.47 17.98 10.30
C ARG A 276 15.65 17.63 9.39
N PRO A 277 15.93 16.34 9.18
CA PRO A 277 16.89 15.89 8.18
C PRO A 277 16.53 16.39 6.77
N LEU A 278 17.52 16.60 5.91
CA LEU A 278 17.30 17.23 4.61
C LEU A 278 16.34 16.42 3.72
N GLY A 279 16.44 15.08 3.74
CA GLY A 279 15.52 14.21 3.00
C GLY A 279 14.06 14.39 3.42
N GLU A 280 13.78 14.46 4.73
CA GLU A 280 12.42 14.71 5.24
C GLU A 280 11.92 16.09 4.81
N LEU A 281 12.78 17.12 4.83
CA LEU A 281 12.42 18.46 4.36
C LEU A 281 12.08 18.45 2.86
N ILE A 282 12.89 17.79 2.03
CA ILE A 282 12.61 17.70 0.61
C ILE A 282 11.28 16.97 0.38
N ASP A 283 11.04 15.84 1.05
CA ASP A 283 9.78 15.09 0.94
C ASP A 283 8.56 15.92 1.34
N MET A 284 8.69 16.84 2.29
CA MET A 284 7.62 17.75 2.72
C MET A 284 7.41 18.94 1.78
N TYR A 285 8.46 19.44 1.13
CA TYR A 285 8.47 20.78 0.53
C TYR A 285 8.82 20.85 -0.96
N HIS A 286 9.27 19.77 -1.61
CA HIS A 286 9.70 19.80 -3.02
C HIS A 286 8.62 20.32 -4.00
N ALA A 287 7.34 20.27 -3.63
CA ALA A 287 6.23 20.81 -4.42
C ALA A 287 6.11 22.34 -4.39
N HIS A 288 6.83 23.04 -3.50
CA HIS A 288 6.82 24.51 -3.42
C HIS A 288 7.53 25.13 -4.63
N GLU A 289 6.94 26.16 -5.21
CA GLU A 289 7.42 26.86 -6.41
C GLU A 289 8.76 27.57 -6.15
N ALA A 290 9.62 27.51 -7.17
CA ALA A 290 10.94 28.12 -7.18
C ALA A 290 11.21 28.73 -8.56
N THR A 291 11.82 29.92 -8.59
CA THR A 291 12.20 30.57 -9.85
C THR A 291 13.39 29.84 -10.48
N GLU A 292 14.43 29.60 -9.69
CA GLU A 292 15.57 28.75 -10.05
C GLU A 292 15.38 27.37 -9.43
N ARG A 293 15.65 26.30 -10.18
CA ARG A 293 15.41 24.93 -9.67
C ARG A 293 16.29 24.60 -8.47
N HIS A 294 17.52 25.10 -8.43
CA HIS A 294 18.46 24.91 -7.31
C HIS A 294 17.86 25.32 -5.96
N ASP A 295 16.99 26.33 -5.95
CA ASP A 295 16.33 26.82 -4.74
C ASP A 295 15.45 25.73 -4.08
N LYS A 296 15.01 24.72 -4.84
CA LYS A 296 14.27 23.55 -4.32
C LYS A 296 15.04 22.81 -3.23
N ILE A 297 16.38 22.88 -3.26
CA ILE A 297 17.27 22.28 -2.28
C ILE A 297 17.91 23.36 -1.40
N PHE A 298 18.41 24.45 -1.99
CA PHE A 298 19.15 25.48 -1.26
C PHE A 298 18.32 26.18 -0.18
N ALA A 299 17.02 26.41 -0.41
CA ALA A 299 16.14 27.00 0.59
C ALA A 299 15.91 26.10 1.82
N LEU A 300 16.25 24.81 1.74
CA LEU A 300 16.04 23.85 2.82
C LEU A 300 17.33 23.58 3.64
N LEU A 301 18.51 23.95 3.12
CA LEU A 301 19.79 23.64 3.76
C LEU A 301 19.90 24.25 5.17
N GLY A 302 19.51 25.51 5.35
CA GLY A 302 19.54 26.19 6.64
C GLY A 302 18.53 25.64 7.66
N MET A 303 17.56 24.83 7.21
CA MET A 303 16.58 24.16 8.07
C MET A 303 17.02 22.77 8.52
N SER A 304 18.09 22.22 7.92
CA SER A 304 18.44 20.82 8.09
C SER A 304 19.07 20.51 9.46
N SER A 305 18.64 19.42 10.10
CA SER A 305 19.22 18.90 11.35
C SER A 305 20.48 18.04 11.12
N ASP A 306 20.65 17.51 9.92
CA ASP A 306 21.91 16.86 9.51
C ASP A 306 22.89 17.92 8.97
N ASN A 307 24.08 17.51 8.53
CA ASN A 307 25.08 18.44 8.00
C ASN A 307 25.27 18.29 6.48
N PRO A 308 24.44 18.93 5.63
CA PRO A 308 24.55 18.85 4.17
C PRO A 308 25.92 19.22 3.61
N THR A 309 26.68 20.06 4.30
CA THR A 309 27.99 20.51 3.80
C THR A 309 29.01 19.37 3.72
N THR A 310 28.84 18.29 4.51
CA THR A 310 29.72 17.10 4.40
C THR A 310 29.50 16.34 3.10
N GLY A 311 28.30 16.43 2.51
CA GLY A 311 27.96 15.88 1.20
C GLY A 311 28.22 16.86 0.04
N GLY A 312 28.89 17.99 0.29
CA GLY A 312 29.14 19.03 -0.73
C GLY A 312 27.92 19.87 -1.08
N LEU A 313 26.80 19.75 -0.36
CA LEU A 313 25.59 20.52 -0.60
C LEU A 313 25.71 21.92 0.01
N VAL A 314 26.18 22.87 -0.80
CA VAL A 314 26.26 24.30 -0.48
C VAL A 314 25.64 25.12 -1.60
N PRO A 315 25.09 26.33 -1.32
CA PRO A 315 24.52 27.19 -2.34
C PRO A 315 25.54 27.53 -3.45
N ASN A 316 25.39 26.89 -4.60
CA ASN A 316 26.23 27.08 -5.77
C ASN A 316 25.36 27.01 -7.03
N TYR A 317 25.14 28.14 -7.68
CA TYR A 317 24.32 28.23 -8.90
C TYR A 317 25.11 27.93 -10.18
N THR A 318 26.40 27.60 -10.08
CA THR A 318 27.25 27.27 -11.24
C THR A 318 27.20 25.79 -11.62
N ILE A 319 26.84 24.91 -10.69
CA ILE A 319 26.66 23.47 -10.97
C ILE A 319 25.36 23.24 -11.71
N SER A 320 25.33 22.18 -12.51
CA SER A 320 24.12 21.75 -13.20
C SER A 320 23.09 21.17 -12.21
N TRP A 321 21.82 21.12 -12.63
CA TRP A 321 20.74 20.58 -11.81
C TRP A 321 20.90 19.08 -11.53
N ASP A 322 21.35 18.31 -12.53
CA ASP A 322 21.59 16.87 -12.41
C ASP A 322 22.72 16.52 -11.46
N GLU A 323 23.81 17.31 -11.45
CA GLU A 323 24.88 17.18 -10.48
C GLU A 323 24.37 17.45 -9.06
N LEU A 324 23.60 18.52 -8.86
CA LEU A 324 23.02 18.87 -7.56
C LEU A 324 22.04 17.78 -7.07
N MET A 325 21.17 17.29 -7.95
CA MET A 325 20.23 16.22 -7.63
C MET A 325 20.96 14.92 -7.25
N ALA A 326 22.03 14.57 -7.97
CA ALA A 326 22.84 13.39 -7.64
C ALA A 326 23.57 13.54 -6.30
N GLN A 327 24.09 14.73 -5.98
CA GLN A 327 24.67 15.03 -4.66
C GLN A 327 23.63 14.87 -3.54
N ALA A 328 22.42 15.41 -3.74
CA ALA A 328 21.33 15.29 -2.78
C ALA A 328 20.94 13.82 -2.52
N VAL A 329 20.80 13.01 -3.58
CA VAL A 329 20.46 11.59 -3.45
C VAL A 329 21.54 10.82 -2.69
N ARG A 330 22.84 11.02 -3.00
CA ARG A 330 23.94 10.36 -2.28
C ARG A 330 24.00 10.76 -0.82
N PHE A 331 23.78 12.04 -0.53
CA PHE A 331 23.73 12.51 0.86
C PHE A 331 22.60 11.85 1.65
N ILE A 332 21.42 11.68 1.05
CA ILE A 332 20.22 11.16 1.73
C ILE A 332 20.24 9.62 1.84
N LEU A 333 20.57 8.92 0.75
CA LEU A 333 20.45 7.46 0.66
C LEU A 333 21.80 6.71 0.82
N GLY A 334 22.91 7.44 0.85
CA GLY A 334 24.27 6.90 0.96
C GLY A 334 24.98 6.76 -0.39
N GLU A 335 26.27 6.41 -0.36
CA GLU A 335 27.13 6.32 -1.56
C GLU A 335 26.94 5.03 -2.38
N ASN A 336 26.27 4.02 -1.82
CA ASN A 336 26.15 2.68 -2.43
C ASN A 336 25.04 2.56 -3.49
N VAL A 337 24.39 3.66 -3.84
CA VAL A 337 23.28 3.68 -4.80
C VAL A 337 23.78 4.05 -6.20
N LEU A 338 23.21 3.40 -7.22
CA LEU A 338 23.42 3.81 -8.61
C LEU A 338 22.35 4.84 -8.96
N ILE A 339 22.75 5.98 -9.53
CA ILE A 339 21.87 7.13 -9.75
C ILE A 339 22.01 7.61 -11.19
N ARG A 340 20.87 7.88 -11.81
CA ARG A 340 20.77 8.60 -13.08
C ARG A 340 19.87 9.83 -12.89
N THR A 341 20.35 10.99 -13.33
CA THR A 341 19.70 12.30 -13.24
C THR A 341 19.84 13.05 -14.56
N TRP A 342 19.03 14.11 -14.76
CA TRP A 342 19.04 14.89 -16.00
C TRP A 342 18.91 16.39 -15.72
N ALA A 343 19.64 17.22 -16.49
CA ALA A 343 19.66 18.66 -16.31
C ALA A 343 18.28 19.33 -16.48
N HIS A 344 17.37 18.72 -17.25
CA HIS A 344 16.07 19.29 -17.59
C HIS A 344 14.89 18.71 -16.79
N LEU A 345 15.12 17.71 -15.92
CA LEU A 345 14.07 16.97 -15.23
C LEU A 345 14.26 17.02 -13.71
N GLN A 346 13.19 17.24 -12.93
CA GLN A 346 13.25 17.15 -11.46
C GLN A 346 12.99 15.72 -11.01
N ALA A 347 13.79 14.78 -11.49
CA ALA A 347 13.68 13.37 -11.13
C ALA A 347 15.05 12.68 -11.06
N ALA A 348 15.10 11.62 -10.25
CA ALA A 348 16.23 10.69 -10.18
C ALA A 348 15.73 9.24 -10.31
N VAL A 349 16.43 8.45 -11.13
CA VAL A 349 16.28 6.98 -11.16
C VAL A 349 17.40 6.40 -10.31
N ILE A 350 17.02 5.55 -9.35
CA ILE A 350 17.91 5.06 -8.30
C ILE A 350 17.82 3.54 -8.27
N SER A 351 18.94 2.85 -8.44
CA SER A 351 19.04 1.41 -8.24
C SER A 351 19.83 1.12 -6.97
N ALA A 352 19.25 0.32 -6.09
CA ALA A 352 19.80 0.03 -4.77
C ALA A 352 19.37 -1.35 -4.28
N LYS A 353 20.22 -1.99 -3.49
CA LYS A 353 19.82 -3.19 -2.75
C LYS A 353 19.16 -2.81 -1.44
N GLY A 354 18.19 -3.60 -0.98
CA GLY A 354 17.52 -3.36 0.29
C GLY A 354 16.67 -4.55 0.73
N TYR A 355 15.92 -4.38 1.80
CA TYR A 355 14.95 -5.37 2.26
C TYR A 355 13.61 -4.71 2.59
N VAL A 356 12.55 -5.52 2.54
CA VAL A 356 11.18 -5.08 2.83
C VAL A 356 10.89 -5.21 4.32
N ILE A 357 10.30 -4.16 4.90
CA ILE A 357 9.82 -4.17 6.29
C ILE A 357 8.35 -4.61 6.34
N GLY A 358 7.52 -4.07 5.44
CA GLY A 358 6.09 -4.37 5.41
C GLY A 358 5.30 -3.42 4.50
N SER A 359 3.98 -3.46 4.61
CA SER A 359 3.08 -2.59 3.86
C SER A 359 2.15 -1.77 4.76
N VAL A 360 1.82 -0.56 4.33
CA VAL A 360 0.90 0.36 5.00
C VAL A 360 -0.53 -0.17 4.86
N THR A 361 -1.18 -0.44 5.99
CA THR A 361 -2.55 -0.98 6.06
C THR A 361 -3.59 0.08 6.43
N SER A 362 -3.18 1.16 7.10
CA SER A 362 -4.02 2.31 7.35
C SER A 362 -3.20 3.57 7.56
N VAL A 363 -3.71 4.69 7.06
CA VAL A 363 -3.18 6.04 7.28
C VAL A 363 -4.24 6.83 8.03
N ARG A 364 -3.89 7.42 9.17
CA ARG A 364 -4.79 8.27 9.95
C ARG A 364 -4.10 9.58 10.29
N SER A 365 -4.81 10.70 10.19
CA SER A 365 -4.35 11.95 10.75
C SER A 365 -4.47 11.93 12.27
N THR A 366 -3.64 12.69 12.98
CA THR A 366 -3.77 12.91 14.42
C THR A 366 -4.96 13.84 14.74
N GLU A 367 -6.18 13.36 14.48
CA GLU A 367 -7.42 14.11 14.74
C GLU A 367 -7.56 14.49 16.23
N GLY A 368 -8.07 15.70 16.49
CA GLY A 368 -8.43 16.16 17.83
C GLY A 368 -7.30 16.84 18.61
N THR A 369 -6.11 16.97 18.05
CA THR A 369 -5.08 17.86 18.59
C THR A 369 -4.84 18.99 17.61
N TYR A 370 -4.55 20.20 18.07
CA TYR A 370 -4.15 21.32 17.21
C TYR A 370 -2.90 21.00 16.32
N ARG A 371 -2.32 19.79 16.41
CA ARG A 371 -1.16 19.23 15.71
C ARG A 371 -1.61 18.28 14.58
N ASN A 372 -2.30 18.81 13.57
CA ASN A 372 -2.68 18.03 12.39
C ASN A 372 -1.54 17.87 11.35
N ASP A 373 -0.28 18.09 11.74
CA ASP A 373 0.92 18.01 10.90
C ASP A 373 1.51 16.58 10.82
N ARG A 374 0.88 15.60 11.48
CA ARG A 374 1.38 14.22 11.61
C ARG A 374 0.38 13.19 11.11
N GLN A 375 0.93 12.10 10.58
CA GLN A 375 0.19 10.93 10.14
C GLN A 375 0.62 9.71 10.96
N ILE A 376 -0.35 8.93 11.41
CA ILE A 376 -0.14 7.63 12.04
C ILE A 376 -0.33 6.55 10.97
N LEU A 377 0.72 5.78 10.75
CA LEU A 377 0.78 4.66 9.82
C LEU A 377 0.72 3.36 10.60
N ASN A 378 -0.23 2.48 10.26
CA ASN A 378 -0.19 1.09 10.70
C ASN A 378 0.42 0.24 9.60
N ILE A 379 1.49 -0.47 9.92
CA ILE A 379 2.28 -1.26 8.98
C ILE A 379 2.22 -2.71 9.39
N LYS A 380 1.95 -3.58 8.42
CA LYS A 380 1.93 -5.02 8.60
C LYS A 380 3.22 -5.61 8.04
N THR A 381 3.99 -6.27 8.89
CA THR A 381 5.24 -6.94 8.49
C THR A 381 4.96 -8.36 7.97
N LYS A 382 5.99 -8.97 7.38
CA LYS A 382 5.96 -10.36 6.91
C LYS A 382 5.61 -11.37 8.02
N ASP A 383 6.00 -11.09 9.27
CA ASP A 383 5.73 -11.96 10.43
C ASP A 383 4.35 -11.71 11.07
N ASN A 384 3.44 -11.04 10.35
CA ASN A 384 2.14 -10.59 10.84
C ASN A 384 2.20 -9.66 12.07
N THR A 385 3.35 -9.06 12.37
CA THR A 385 3.45 -8.04 13.42
C THR A 385 2.89 -6.71 12.90
N SER A 386 2.13 -6.03 13.76
CA SER A 386 1.59 -4.70 13.44
C SER A 386 2.45 -3.63 14.11
N LEU A 387 3.02 -2.74 13.31
CA LEU A 387 3.79 -1.59 13.74
C LEU A 387 2.95 -0.33 13.58
N SER A 388 3.05 0.60 14.51
CA SER A 388 2.40 1.91 14.43
C SER A 388 3.47 2.99 14.47
N TRP A 389 3.65 3.70 13.36
CA TRP A 389 4.65 4.77 13.22
C TRP A 389 3.98 6.12 13.02
N THR A 390 4.58 7.16 13.59
CA THR A 390 4.12 8.54 13.39
C THR A 390 5.13 9.26 12.51
N VAL A 391 4.68 9.72 11.35
CA VAL A 391 5.50 10.43 10.35
C VAL A 391 4.93 11.82 10.08
N GLN A 392 5.72 12.67 9.42
CA GLN A 392 5.24 13.95 8.91
C GLN A 392 4.44 13.74 7.61
N ALA A 393 3.49 14.64 7.34
CA ALA A 393 2.84 14.67 6.05
C ALA A 393 3.86 15.05 4.95
N THR A 394 3.88 14.28 3.87
CA THR A 394 4.75 14.46 2.71
C THR A 394 3.99 15.13 1.56
N ALA A 395 4.70 15.79 0.64
CA ALA A 395 4.10 16.43 -0.53
C ALA A 395 3.37 15.44 -1.44
N LYS A 396 3.86 14.19 -1.52
CA LYS A 396 3.09 13.06 -2.03
C LYS A 396 2.40 12.34 -0.87
N PRO A 397 1.06 12.25 -0.81
CA PRO A 397 0.38 11.64 0.32
C PRO A 397 0.66 10.13 0.37
N ILE A 398 0.96 9.64 1.57
CA ILE A 398 1.09 8.20 1.86
C ILE A 398 -0.29 7.54 1.78
N GLN A 399 -0.36 6.36 1.17
CA GLN A 399 -1.59 5.62 0.90
C GLN A 399 -1.52 4.21 1.47
N VAL A 400 -2.70 3.58 1.61
CA VAL A 400 -2.80 2.15 1.90
C VAL A 400 -2.22 1.36 0.72
N GLY A 401 -1.35 0.39 1.00
CA GLY A 401 -0.63 -0.38 0.00
C GLY A 401 0.81 0.09 -0.26
N ASP A 402 1.18 1.30 0.17
CA ASP A 402 2.57 1.77 0.12
C ASP A 402 3.48 0.83 0.94
N ILE A 403 4.71 0.64 0.48
CA ILE A 403 5.67 -0.32 1.01
C ILE A 403 6.71 0.40 1.85
N CYS A 404 6.96 -0.10 3.05
CA CYS A 404 8.07 0.33 3.89
C CYS A 404 9.27 -0.59 3.65
N CYS A 405 10.42 -0.02 3.31
CA CYS A 405 11.65 -0.77 3.07
C CYS A 405 12.86 -0.04 3.67
N HIS A 406 14.00 -0.73 3.67
CA HIS A 406 15.26 -0.17 4.10
C HIS A 406 16.34 -0.52 3.08
N LEU A 407 16.99 0.50 2.52
CA LEU A 407 18.08 0.30 1.58
C LEU A 407 19.38 -0.05 2.32
N SER A 408 20.23 -0.85 1.69
CA SER A 408 21.52 -1.25 2.23
C SER A 408 22.47 -0.05 2.24
N GLY A 409 22.93 0.33 3.43
CA GLY A 409 23.80 1.49 3.63
C GLY A 409 23.06 2.81 3.90
N ALA A 410 21.73 2.85 3.74
CA ALA A 410 20.94 4.00 4.19
C ALA A 410 20.83 4.00 5.72
N ALA A 411 20.74 5.19 6.33
CA ALA A 411 20.62 5.30 7.79
C ALA A 411 19.18 5.10 8.30
N LYS A 412 18.18 5.24 7.43
CA LYS A 412 16.76 5.31 7.80
C LYS A 412 15.90 4.48 6.85
N PRO A 413 14.77 3.94 7.35
CA PRO A 413 13.76 3.32 6.50
C PRO A 413 13.06 4.37 5.62
N MET A 414 12.53 3.91 4.49
CA MET A 414 11.87 4.73 3.49
C MET A 414 10.49 4.17 3.11
N ILE A 415 9.66 4.98 2.45
CA ILE A 415 8.32 4.59 1.96
C ILE A 415 8.26 4.75 0.45
N ILE A 416 7.84 3.70 -0.23
CA ILE A 416 7.76 3.63 -1.68
C ILE A 416 6.39 3.14 -2.12
N ARG A 417 5.93 3.57 -3.30
CA ARG A 417 4.69 3.13 -3.93
C ARG A 417 5.02 2.20 -5.08
N SER A 418 4.37 1.04 -5.14
CA SER A 418 4.54 0.12 -6.26
C SER A 418 3.93 0.70 -7.54
N CYS A 419 4.68 0.64 -8.63
CA CYS A 419 4.20 0.73 -10.00
C CYS A 419 4.35 -0.66 -10.66
N THR A 420 4.23 -0.77 -11.99
CA THR A 420 4.25 -2.07 -12.69
C THR A 420 5.57 -2.83 -12.52
N ASP A 421 6.71 -2.20 -12.82
CA ASP A 421 8.06 -2.80 -12.79
C ASP A 421 9.10 -1.91 -12.07
N TYR A 422 8.66 -0.87 -11.37
CA TYR A 422 9.49 0.01 -10.55
C TYR A 422 8.70 0.53 -9.34
N PHE A 423 9.35 1.31 -8.47
CA PHE A 423 8.69 1.94 -7.32
C PHE A 423 8.87 3.46 -7.32
N SER A 424 7.80 4.21 -7.08
CA SER A 424 7.90 5.66 -6.88
C SER A 424 8.28 5.96 -5.43
N VAL A 425 9.27 6.84 -5.22
CA VAL A 425 9.64 7.28 -3.88
C VAL A 425 8.58 8.25 -3.35
N ILE A 426 8.02 7.93 -2.18
CA ILE A 426 7.05 8.77 -1.45
C ILE A 426 7.73 9.49 -0.29
N MET A 427 8.63 8.78 0.42
CA MET A 427 9.42 9.33 1.50
C MET A 427 10.81 8.70 1.48
N THR A 428 11.86 9.50 1.44
CA THR A 428 13.27 9.10 1.35
C THR A 428 13.86 8.61 2.66
N GLY A 429 13.31 9.04 3.79
CA GLY A 429 13.79 8.61 5.10
C GLY A 429 12.95 9.20 6.23
N PHE A 430 12.78 8.44 7.32
CA PHE A 430 12.16 8.97 8.55
C PHE A 430 12.65 8.22 9.79
N MET A 431 12.44 8.80 10.97
CA MET A 431 12.76 8.17 12.25
C MET A 431 11.50 7.72 12.98
N PRO A 432 11.21 6.40 13.05
CA PRO A 432 10.12 5.89 13.87
C PRO A 432 10.36 6.15 15.36
N PRO A 433 9.34 6.52 16.15
CA PRO A 433 9.44 6.51 17.60
C PRO A 433 9.85 5.13 18.11
N ASN A 434 10.85 5.05 18.99
CA ASN A 434 11.47 3.81 19.51
C ASN A 434 12.28 2.98 18.49
N TYR A 435 12.64 3.53 17.32
CA TYR A 435 13.46 2.78 16.36
C TYR A 435 14.80 2.36 16.95
N GLU A 436 15.48 3.14 17.79
CA GLU A 436 16.75 2.69 18.40
C GLU A 436 16.58 1.58 19.46
N ALA A 437 15.45 1.54 20.16
CA ALA A 437 15.15 0.48 21.12
C ALA A 437 14.69 -0.80 20.43
N GLN A 438 14.01 -0.68 19.28
CA GLN A 438 13.63 -1.79 18.41
C GLN A 438 14.77 -2.20 17.49
N SER A 439 15.67 -1.31 17.10
CA SER A 439 16.84 -1.59 16.25
C SER A 439 17.96 -2.25 17.04
N LYS A 440 17.99 -2.14 18.37
CA LYS A 440 18.78 -3.06 19.22
C LYS A 440 18.27 -4.51 19.17
N SER A 441 17.08 -4.77 18.63
CA SER A 441 16.68 -6.12 18.18
C SER A 441 16.99 -6.40 16.70
N PHE A 442 17.24 -5.36 15.90
CA PHE A 442 17.81 -5.42 14.55
C PHE A 442 19.33 -5.10 14.56
N ASP A 443 20.01 -5.42 15.65
CA ASP A 443 21.40 -5.03 15.88
C ASP A 443 22.29 -5.59 14.76
N GLN A 444 23.33 -4.85 14.37
CA GLN A 444 24.21 -5.10 13.23
C GLN A 444 25.07 -6.39 13.35
N SER A 445 24.71 -7.30 14.26
CA SER A 445 25.20 -8.67 14.35
C SER A 445 24.15 -9.73 13.96
N GLN A 446 22.92 -9.31 13.67
CA GLN A 446 21.86 -10.10 13.07
C GLN A 446 21.18 -9.26 11.99
N GLU A 447 21.73 -9.26 10.77
CA GLU A 447 20.87 -9.19 9.59
C GLU A 447 19.69 -10.15 9.87
N PRO A 448 18.42 -9.74 9.68
CA PRO A 448 17.31 -10.64 9.93
C PRO A 448 17.59 -11.87 9.07
N THR A 449 17.86 -13.01 9.72
CA THR A 449 18.45 -14.20 9.11
C THR A 449 17.54 -14.85 8.05
N ASN A 450 16.40 -14.21 7.74
CA ASN A 450 15.35 -14.63 6.83
C ASN A 450 14.79 -13.52 5.90
N THR A 451 15.29 -12.28 5.90
CA THR A 451 14.81 -11.28 4.92
C THR A 451 15.66 -11.29 3.66
N SER A 452 15.06 -11.75 2.56
CA SER A 452 15.67 -11.71 1.23
C SER A 452 15.99 -10.26 0.84
N GLN A 453 17.24 -10.00 0.51
CA GLN A 453 17.66 -8.73 -0.06
C GLN A 453 17.19 -8.69 -1.52
N HIS A 454 16.60 -7.57 -1.94
CA HIS A 454 16.09 -7.35 -3.30
C HIS A 454 16.79 -6.15 -3.95
N GLU A 455 16.83 -6.16 -5.28
CA GLU A 455 17.23 -4.99 -6.07
C GLU A 455 16.00 -4.11 -6.33
N PHE A 456 16.04 -2.88 -5.82
CA PHE A 456 15.01 -1.88 -5.98
C PHE A 456 15.35 -0.96 -7.15
N LEU A 457 14.41 -0.81 -8.07
CA LEU A 457 14.41 0.30 -9.03
C LEU A 457 13.44 1.37 -8.53
N LEU A 458 13.98 2.50 -8.09
CA LEU A 458 13.23 3.59 -7.50
C LEU A 458 13.23 4.80 -8.43
N ILE A 459 12.10 5.48 -8.53
CA ILE A 459 11.98 6.76 -9.23
C ILE A 459 11.52 7.82 -8.24
N TRP A 460 12.39 8.78 -7.97
CA TRP A 460 12.08 9.97 -7.19
C TRP A 460 11.80 11.13 -8.13
N ASP A 461 10.55 11.21 -8.62
CA ASP A 461 10.06 12.22 -9.57
C ASP A 461 9.23 13.28 -8.84
N TRP A 462 9.65 14.55 -8.90
CA TRP A 462 8.99 15.65 -8.22
C TRP A 462 7.93 16.35 -9.07
N ASP A 463 7.91 16.11 -10.39
CA ASP A 463 7.00 16.76 -11.35
C ASP A 463 5.67 16.00 -11.51
N THR A 464 5.60 14.74 -11.07
CA THR A 464 4.36 13.96 -11.06
C THR A 464 3.46 14.35 -9.88
N SER A 465 2.24 14.83 -10.18
CA SER A 465 1.20 15.03 -9.17
C SER A 465 0.76 13.68 -8.58
N SER A 466 0.29 13.69 -7.32
CA SER A 466 -0.17 12.50 -6.59
C SER A 466 -1.25 11.68 -7.30
N GLU A 467 -2.04 12.32 -8.17
CA GLU A 467 -3.09 11.70 -8.99
C GLU A 467 -2.58 11.08 -10.31
N LYS A 468 -1.33 11.37 -10.72
CA LYS A 468 -0.76 11.00 -12.02
C LYS A 468 0.45 10.08 -11.94
N THR A 469 0.77 9.51 -10.77
CA THR A 469 1.65 8.34 -10.72
C THR A 469 0.90 7.15 -11.32
N SER A 470 0.76 7.17 -12.65
CA SER A 470 0.06 6.15 -13.43
C SER A 470 0.74 4.80 -13.21
N ASP A 471 -0.07 3.75 -13.03
CA ASP A 471 0.30 2.33 -13.11
C ASP A 471 0.96 2.01 -14.46
N GLY A 472 2.19 2.47 -14.65
CA GLY A 472 2.92 2.41 -15.90
C GLY A 472 4.23 1.65 -15.75
N LYS A 473 4.74 1.20 -16.89
CA LYS A 473 6.07 0.59 -17.01
C LYS A 473 7.16 1.66 -17.01
N TYR A 474 8.34 1.31 -16.51
CA TYR A 474 9.53 2.15 -16.48
C TYR A 474 9.84 2.76 -17.85
N ASP A 475 9.83 1.94 -18.91
CA ASP A 475 10.16 2.41 -20.26
C ASP A 475 9.14 3.43 -20.79
N THR A 476 7.87 3.31 -20.36
CA THR A 476 6.83 4.29 -20.70
C THR A 476 7.06 5.61 -19.96
N TRP A 477 7.41 5.55 -18.67
CA TRP A 477 7.78 6.73 -17.90
C TRP A 477 9.00 7.42 -18.52
N LEU A 478 10.07 6.67 -18.79
CA LEU A 478 11.33 7.18 -19.34
C LEU A 478 11.10 7.83 -20.72
N SER A 479 10.42 7.15 -21.64
CA SER A 479 10.12 7.68 -22.97
C SER A 479 9.25 8.94 -22.95
N SER A 480 8.36 9.06 -21.95
CA SER A 480 7.48 10.22 -21.80
C SER A 480 8.17 11.46 -21.23
N ARG A 481 9.27 11.28 -20.49
CA ARG A 481 9.99 12.35 -19.77
C ARG A 481 11.30 12.73 -20.45
N VAL A 482 11.95 11.77 -21.11
CA VAL A 482 13.25 11.95 -21.73
C VAL A 482 13.20 11.42 -23.17
N PRO A 483 12.63 12.19 -24.12
CA PRO A 483 12.48 11.74 -25.49
C PRO A 483 13.84 11.63 -26.19
N GLY A 484 14.14 10.47 -26.77
CA GLY A 484 15.36 10.25 -27.56
C GLY A 484 16.58 9.80 -26.76
N ASP A 485 16.47 9.67 -25.44
CA ASP A 485 17.48 9.04 -24.60
C ASP A 485 17.33 7.52 -24.72
N GLN A 486 17.97 6.94 -25.75
CA GLN A 486 18.15 5.49 -25.79
C GLN A 486 19.25 5.15 -24.78
N PRO A 487 19.03 4.18 -23.86
CA PRO A 487 20.09 3.76 -22.95
C PRO A 487 21.31 3.39 -23.80
N GLU A 488 22.43 4.10 -23.59
CA GLU A 488 23.70 3.66 -24.15
C GLU A 488 23.91 2.20 -23.70
N GLU A 489 24.34 1.32 -24.60
CA GLU A 489 24.55 -0.11 -24.32
C GLU A 489 25.47 -0.37 -23.09
N SER A 490 26.12 0.66 -22.55
CA SER A 490 26.96 0.62 -21.34
C SER A 490 26.26 0.92 -20.01
N GLU A 491 25.00 1.37 -19.98
CA GLU A 491 24.27 1.50 -18.72
C GLU A 491 23.61 0.17 -18.35
N CYS A 492 24.17 -0.56 -17.38
CA CYS A 492 23.66 -1.80 -16.80
C CYS A 492 22.28 -1.62 -16.12
N GLN A 493 21.23 -1.27 -16.86
CA GLN A 493 19.86 -1.34 -16.35
C GLN A 493 19.28 -2.74 -16.63
N PRO A 494 18.64 -3.36 -15.62
CA PRO A 494 18.00 -4.65 -15.81
C PRO A 494 16.91 -4.56 -16.88
N ASP A 495 16.80 -5.61 -17.68
CA ASP A 495 15.73 -5.77 -18.66
C ASP A 495 14.35 -5.80 -17.99
N GLU A 496 13.29 -5.59 -18.78
CA GLU A 496 11.91 -5.51 -18.28
C GLU A 496 11.50 -6.74 -17.45
N GLN A 497 11.90 -7.95 -17.86
CA GLN A 497 11.52 -9.18 -17.13
C GLN A 497 12.23 -9.26 -15.78
N THR A 498 13.50 -8.86 -15.72
CA THR A 498 14.24 -8.76 -14.45
C THR A 498 13.62 -7.72 -13.52
N ARG A 499 13.21 -6.56 -14.05
CA ARG A 499 12.52 -5.52 -13.27
C ARG A 499 11.17 -5.99 -12.73
N LEU A 500 10.34 -6.61 -13.58
CA LEU A 500 9.06 -7.20 -13.19
C LEU A 500 9.24 -8.25 -12.09
N TRP A 501 10.22 -9.15 -12.26
CA TRP A 501 10.53 -10.16 -11.25
C TRP A 501 10.85 -9.53 -9.89
N ASN A 502 11.77 -8.57 -9.86
CA ASN A 502 12.17 -7.88 -8.64
C ASN A 502 10.99 -7.14 -7.99
N ALA A 503 10.18 -6.43 -8.79
CA ALA A 503 9.01 -5.72 -8.30
C ALA A 503 7.99 -6.67 -7.64
N VAL A 504 7.69 -7.79 -8.29
CA VAL A 504 6.80 -8.83 -7.77
C VAL A 504 7.33 -9.44 -6.48
N MET A 505 8.64 -9.73 -6.40
CA MET A 505 9.24 -10.29 -5.19
C MET A 505 9.13 -9.32 -4.01
N ILE A 506 9.41 -8.04 -4.23
CA ILE A 506 9.28 -6.97 -3.22
C ILE A 506 7.82 -6.83 -2.76
N MET A 507 6.86 -6.76 -3.68
CA MET A 507 5.43 -6.66 -3.32
C MET A 507 4.93 -7.89 -2.56
N SER A 508 5.38 -9.09 -2.98
CA SER A 508 5.04 -10.36 -2.33
C SER A 508 5.57 -10.43 -0.90
N ASP A 509 6.80 -9.98 -0.66
CA ASP A 509 7.39 -9.90 0.68
C ASP A 509 6.76 -8.80 1.53
N ALA A 510 6.29 -7.70 0.93
CA ALA A 510 5.54 -6.66 1.62
C ALA A 510 4.11 -7.09 2.02
N GLY A 511 3.60 -8.16 1.39
CA GLY A 511 2.19 -8.56 1.51
C GLY A 511 1.23 -7.53 0.90
N SER A 512 1.71 -6.68 -0.01
CA SER A 512 0.94 -5.63 -0.68
C SER A 512 0.43 -6.09 -2.06
N ASN A 513 -0.64 -5.47 -2.57
CA ASN A 513 -1.15 -5.62 -3.93
C ASN A 513 -1.24 -7.07 -4.43
N LYS A 514 -1.90 -7.93 -3.65
CA LYS A 514 -2.01 -9.38 -3.93
C LYS A 514 -2.54 -9.70 -5.34
N SER A 515 -3.52 -8.94 -5.85
CA SER A 515 -4.06 -9.14 -7.20
C SER A 515 -2.98 -8.88 -8.25
N LEU A 516 -2.33 -7.71 -8.20
CA LEU A 516 -1.26 -7.35 -9.13
C LEU A 516 -0.11 -8.36 -9.09
N VAL A 517 0.27 -8.85 -7.90
CA VAL A 517 1.29 -9.91 -7.77
C VAL A 517 0.88 -11.17 -8.52
N ILE A 518 -0.38 -11.60 -8.41
CA ILE A 518 -0.91 -12.78 -9.11
C ILE A 518 -0.96 -12.53 -10.61
N ASP A 519 -1.55 -11.40 -11.04
CA ASP A 519 -1.74 -11.04 -12.45
C ASP A 519 -0.39 -10.97 -13.19
N THR A 520 0.61 -10.31 -12.58
CA THR A 520 1.97 -10.23 -13.14
C THR A 520 2.64 -11.60 -13.19
N LEU A 521 2.53 -12.43 -12.13
CA LEU A 521 3.11 -13.78 -12.14
C LEU A 521 2.45 -14.69 -13.18
N GLN A 522 1.16 -14.52 -13.46
CA GLN A 522 0.48 -15.23 -14.54
C GLN A 522 1.03 -14.82 -15.91
N GLU A 523 1.15 -13.51 -16.17
CA GLU A 523 1.71 -12.99 -17.43
C GLU A 523 3.16 -13.46 -17.63
N MET A 524 3.97 -13.42 -16.57
CA MET A 524 5.35 -13.93 -16.59
C MET A 524 5.40 -15.44 -16.84
N LYS A 525 4.51 -16.22 -16.19
CA LYS A 525 4.40 -17.66 -16.44
C LYS A 525 4.10 -17.93 -17.91
N GLU A 526 3.14 -17.25 -18.51
CA GLU A 526 2.81 -17.42 -19.93
C GLU A 526 3.99 -17.06 -20.84
N THR A 527 4.66 -15.95 -20.54
CA THR A 527 5.79 -15.45 -21.31
C THR A 527 6.97 -16.43 -21.25
N TYR A 528 7.35 -16.88 -20.05
CA TYR A 528 8.42 -17.86 -19.86
C TYR A 528 8.06 -19.23 -20.44
N THR A 529 6.81 -19.66 -20.31
CA THR A 529 6.35 -20.91 -20.94
C THR A 529 6.47 -20.85 -22.45
N LYS A 530 6.07 -19.75 -23.09
CA LYS A 530 6.19 -19.55 -24.55
C LYS A 530 7.66 -19.48 -25.00
N ALA A 531 8.52 -18.83 -24.22
CA ALA A 531 9.92 -18.59 -24.60
C ALA A 531 10.84 -19.79 -24.33
N PHE A 532 10.67 -20.48 -23.21
CA PHE A 532 11.61 -21.48 -22.69
C PHE A 532 10.97 -22.85 -22.42
N GLY A 533 9.64 -22.92 -22.41
CA GLY A 533 8.88 -24.13 -22.09
C GLY A 533 8.44 -24.21 -20.63
N GLU A 534 7.50 -25.12 -20.35
CA GLU A 534 6.92 -25.32 -19.01
C GLU A 534 7.92 -25.88 -17.99
N ALA A 535 8.97 -26.55 -18.48
CA ALA A 535 10.00 -27.22 -17.70
C ALA A 535 11.23 -26.34 -17.42
N ASP A 536 11.31 -25.11 -17.94
CA ASP A 536 12.43 -24.21 -17.69
C ASP A 536 12.48 -23.77 -16.22
N ALA A 537 13.69 -23.62 -15.67
CA ALA A 537 13.89 -23.24 -14.28
C ALA A 537 13.22 -21.91 -13.90
N ARG A 538 13.15 -20.93 -14.83
CA ARG A 538 12.46 -19.65 -14.61
C ARG A 538 10.95 -19.82 -14.58
N THR A 539 10.41 -20.62 -15.49
CA THR A 539 8.97 -20.97 -15.49
C THR A 539 8.59 -21.64 -14.18
N LEU A 540 9.38 -22.62 -13.73
CA LEU A 540 9.13 -23.35 -12.48
C LEU A 540 9.33 -22.46 -11.23
N ALA A 541 10.30 -21.54 -11.24
CA ALA A 541 10.44 -20.54 -10.18
C ALA A 541 9.24 -19.59 -10.13
N CYS A 542 8.73 -19.16 -11.29
CA CYS A 542 7.52 -18.34 -11.40
C CYS A 542 6.29 -19.08 -10.86
N ILE A 543 6.11 -20.35 -11.23
CA ILE A 543 5.00 -21.19 -10.72
C ILE A 543 5.11 -21.41 -9.20
N SER A 544 6.32 -21.61 -8.66
CA SER A 544 6.55 -21.68 -7.21
C SER A 544 6.02 -20.43 -6.50
N LYS A 545 6.36 -19.25 -7.02
CA LYS A 545 5.90 -17.98 -6.44
C LYS A 545 4.41 -17.73 -6.65
N LEU A 546 3.88 -18.10 -7.81
CA LEU A 546 2.46 -17.97 -8.14
C LEU A 546 1.59 -18.84 -7.23
N SER A 547 1.98 -20.10 -6.98
CA SER A 547 1.25 -20.98 -6.06
C SER A 547 1.20 -20.44 -4.63
N LEU A 548 2.31 -19.87 -4.14
CA LEU A 548 2.34 -19.18 -2.84
C LEU A 548 1.47 -17.92 -2.83
N ALA A 549 1.45 -17.15 -3.92
CA ALA A 549 0.63 -15.94 -4.04
C ALA A 549 -0.87 -16.29 -4.01
N TYR A 550 -1.30 -17.30 -4.77
CA TYR A 550 -2.66 -17.83 -4.73
C TYR A 550 -3.06 -18.26 -3.32
N GLY A 551 -2.23 -19.06 -2.64
CA GLY A 551 -2.55 -19.54 -1.30
C GLY A 551 -2.71 -18.39 -0.30
N ARG A 552 -1.84 -17.36 -0.36
CA ARG A 552 -1.94 -16.14 0.46
C ARG A 552 -3.16 -15.27 0.12
N ALA A 553 -3.68 -15.35 -1.10
CA ALA A 553 -4.91 -14.68 -1.52
C ALA A 553 -6.18 -15.47 -1.18
N GLY A 554 -6.05 -16.74 -0.79
CA GLY A 554 -7.19 -17.63 -0.52
C GLY A 554 -7.68 -18.40 -1.76
N HIS A 555 -6.94 -18.36 -2.86
CA HIS A 555 -7.23 -19.10 -4.09
C HIS A 555 -6.68 -20.53 -3.94
N ILE A 556 -7.38 -21.34 -3.14
CA ILE A 556 -6.83 -22.61 -2.60
C ILE A 556 -6.54 -23.62 -3.72
N TRP A 557 -7.46 -23.80 -4.66
CA TRP A 557 -7.29 -24.84 -5.68
C TRP A 557 -6.22 -24.45 -6.70
N GLU A 558 -6.14 -23.17 -7.09
CA GLU A 558 -5.09 -22.66 -7.97
C GLU A 558 -3.72 -22.82 -7.31
N ALA A 559 -3.62 -22.55 -6.00
CA ALA A 559 -2.40 -22.76 -5.24
C ALA A 559 -1.95 -24.24 -5.26
N GLU A 560 -2.85 -25.16 -4.90
CA GLU A 560 -2.55 -26.59 -4.82
C GLU A 560 -2.19 -27.17 -6.19
N ILE A 561 -2.97 -26.88 -7.24
CA ILE A 561 -2.73 -27.47 -8.56
C ILE A 561 -1.41 -26.98 -9.17
N GLU A 562 -1.14 -25.67 -9.10
CA GLU A 562 0.10 -25.09 -9.62
C GLU A 562 1.31 -25.61 -8.84
N PHE A 563 1.18 -25.74 -7.52
CA PHE A 563 2.20 -26.31 -6.66
C PHE A 563 2.54 -27.75 -7.05
N TRP A 564 1.55 -28.65 -7.10
CA TRP A 564 1.80 -30.06 -7.40
C TRP A 564 2.27 -30.27 -8.84
N CYS A 565 1.72 -29.56 -9.82
CA CYS A 565 2.21 -29.61 -11.20
C CYS A 565 3.70 -29.20 -11.29
N MET A 566 4.10 -28.16 -10.55
CA MET A 566 5.51 -27.74 -10.48
C MET A 566 6.39 -28.80 -9.80
N ILE A 567 5.95 -29.37 -8.68
CA ILE A 567 6.71 -30.40 -7.96
C ILE A 567 6.98 -31.59 -8.90
N TRP A 568 5.96 -32.06 -9.61
CA TRP A 568 6.11 -33.17 -10.56
C TRP A 568 7.04 -32.82 -11.73
N ALA A 569 6.90 -31.62 -12.29
CA ALA A 569 7.81 -31.15 -13.35
C ALA A 569 9.28 -31.12 -12.89
N LYS A 570 9.56 -30.69 -11.65
CA LYS A 570 10.92 -30.71 -11.08
C LYS A 570 11.44 -32.13 -10.87
N MET A 571 10.58 -33.04 -10.39
CA MET A 571 10.93 -34.44 -10.21
C MET A 571 11.28 -35.13 -11.54
N ASP A 572 10.57 -34.81 -12.64
CA ASP A 572 10.85 -35.37 -13.96
C ASP A 572 12.17 -34.87 -14.57
N LEU A 573 12.56 -33.62 -14.28
CA LEU A 573 13.78 -33.00 -14.79
C LEU A 573 15.05 -33.44 -14.05
N GLN A 574 14.91 -34.20 -12.96
CA GLN A 574 16.00 -34.46 -12.00
C GLN A 574 16.63 -33.16 -11.48
N ASP A 575 15.85 -32.06 -11.48
CA ASP A 575 16.26 -30.83 -10.82
C ASP A 575 16.44 -31.15 -9.33
N GLY A 576 17.57 -30.76 -8.76
CA GLY A 576 18.05 -31.32 -7.49
C GLY A 576 16.94 -31.35 -6.44
N TYR A 577 16.68 -32.52 -5.86
CA TYR A 577 15.62 -32.77 -4.86
C TYR A 577 15.61 -31.76 -3.69
N GLN A 578 16.74 -31.07 -3.45
CA GLN A 578 16.87 -29.92 -2.56
C GLN A 578 15.92 -28.77 -2.90
N ASN A 579 15.70 -28.46 -4.18
CA ASN A 579 14.74 -27.45 -4.62
C ASN A 579 13.30 -27.86 -4.29
N VAL A 580 12.96 -29.13 -4.51
CA VAL A 580 11.66 -29.72 -4.18
C VAL A 580 11.41 -29.68 -2.67
N ILE A 581 12.42 -30.05 -1.86
CA ILE A 581 12.37 -29.95 -0.39
C ILE A 581 12.08 -28.50 0.04
N ARG A 582 12.82 -27.52 -0.52
CA ARG A 582 12.62 -26.10 -0.22
C ARG A 582 11.20 -25.62 -0.56
N ASP A 583 10.67 -26.03 -1.72
CA ASP A 583 9.31 -25.66 -2.13
C ASP A 583 8.24 -26.31 -1.24
N LEU A 584 8.39 -27.60 -0.88
CA LEU A 584 7.53 -28.30 0.09
C LEU A 584 7.51 -27.57 1.44
N SER A 585 8.68 -27.20 1.97
CA SER A 585 8.77 -26.46 3.23
C SER A 585 8.14 -25.07 3.13
N SER A 586 8.35 -24.36 2.00
CA SER A 586 7.79 -23.02 1.80
C SER A 586 6.26 -23.04 1.69
N PHE A 587 5.72 -23.99 0.94
CA PHE A 587 4.27 -24.19 0.80
C PHE A 587 3.64 -24.69 2.10
N GLY A 588 4.33 -25.57 2.83
CA GLY A 588 3.92 -26.00 4.17
C GLY A 588 3.87 -24.84 5.18
N ALA A 589 4.89 -23.96 5.18
CA ALA A 589 4.91 -22.77 6.03
C ALA A 589 3.76 -21.81 5.71
N MET A 590 3.42 -21.64 4.43
CA MET A 590 2.25 -20.86 4.01
C MET A 590 0.95 -21.45 4.58
N TRP A 591 0.73 -22.76 4.46
CA TRP A 591 -0.46 -23.41 5.03
C TRP A 591 -0.54 -23.31 6.54
N LYS A 592 0.59 -23.43 7.23
CA LYS A 592 0.69 -23.22 8.68
C LYS A 592 0.25 -21.80 9.07
N GLY A 593 0.63 -20.79 8.29
CA GLY A 593 0.19 -19.40 8.46
C GLY A 593 -1.33 -19.20 8.27
N HIS A 594 -1.96 -20.03 7.43
CA HIS A 594 -3.42 -20.06 7.23
C HIS A 594 -4.18 -20.94 8.24
N GLY A 595 -3.49 -21.50 9.24
CA GLY A 595 -4.10 -22.38 10.25
C GLY A 595 -4.36 -23.80 9.75
N GLN A 596 -3.88 -24.18 8.56
CA GLN A 596 -4.02 -25.52 7.98
C GLN A 596 -2.87 -26.44 8.45
N SER A 597 -2.77 -26.66 9.77
CA SER A 597 -1.64 -27.40 10.36
C SER A 597 -1.51 -28.82 9.82
N TYR A 598 -2.62 -29.49 9.49
CA TYR A 598 -2.59 -30.86 8.96
C TYR A 598 -1.91 -30.94 7.58
N ARG A 599 -2.29 -30.05 6.65
CA ARG A 599 -1.65 -29.94 5.32
C ARG A 599 -0.17 -29.61 5.44
N ALA A 600 0.16 -28.63 6.28
CA ALA A 600 1.55 -28.25 6.54
C ALA A 600 2.39 -29.44 7.02
N THR A 601 1.87 -30.21 7.99
CA THR A 601 2.55 -31.40 8.51
C THR A 601 2.73 -32.50 7.45
N ASN A 602 1.78 -32.70 6.54
CA ASN A 602 1.94 -33.69 5.46
C ASN A 602 3.07 -33.30 4.49
N LEU A 603 3.17 -32.02 4.16
CA LEU A 603 4.26 -31.49 3.31
C LEU A 603 5.61 -31.54 4.02
N GLU A 604 5.67 -31.18 5.31
CA GLU A 604 6.87 -31.27 6.15
C GLU A 604 7.38 -32.72 6.23
N LYS A 605 6.50 -33.70 6.49
CA LYS A 605 6.88 -35.12 6.51
C LYS A 605 7.35 -35.62 5.15
N THR A 606 6.75 -35.15 4.05
CA THR A 606 7.22 -35.47 2.70
C THR A 606 8.63 -34.93 2.46
N ALA A 607 8.90 -33.69 2.91
CA ALA A 607 10.24 -33.09 2.83
C ALA A 607 11.27 -33.85 3.68
N ASP A 608 10.94 -34.18 4.93
CA ASP A 608 11.81 -34.96 5.84
C ASP A 608 12.14 -36.34 5.28
N LEU A 609 11.14 -36.98 4.65
CA LEU A 609 11.31 -38.25 3.96
C LEU A 609 12.31 -38.13 2.80
N LEU A 610 12.19 -37.10 1.97
CA LEU A 610 13.15 -36.83 0.88
C LEU A 610 14.57 -36.57 1.40
N ILE A 611 14.69 -35.84 2.50
CA ILE A 611 15.98 -35.61 3.19
C ILE A 611 16.59 -36.94 3.64
N SER A 612 15.77 -37.83 4.23
CA SER A 612 16.25 -39.13 4.74
C SER A 612 16.72 -40.10 3.65
N LEU A 613 16.11 -40.03 2.46
CA LEU A 613 16.42 -40.93 1.34
C LEU A 613 17.66 -40.49 0.57
N GLY A 614 17.96 -39.18 0.55
CA GLY A 614 19.25 -38.60 0.13
C GLY A 614 19.68 -38.81 -1.33
N SER A 615 18.97 -39.63 -2.11
CA SER A 615 19.27 -39.95 -3.51
C SER A 615 18.00 -40.22 -4.33
N PHE A 616 17.95 -39.72 -5.57
CA PHE A 616 16.85 -39.86 -6.53
C PHE A 616 17.40 -39.94 -7.97
N PRO A 617 16.72 -40.63 -8.91
CA PRO A 617 15.47 -41.37 -8.77
C PRO A 617 15.64 -42.69 -7.99
N LEU A 618 14.64 -43.05 -7.19
CA LEU A 618 14.63 -44.31 -6.45
C LEU A 618 14.15 -45.45 -7.36
N THR A 619 14.78 -46.61 -7.24
CA THR A 619 14.27 -47.86 -7.80
C THR A 619 12.97 -48.27 -7.10
N ALA A 620 12.15 -49.08 -7.76
CA ALA A 620 10.94 -49.64 -7.16
C ALA A 620 11.23 -50.39 -5.84
N GLU A 621 12.37 -51.07 -5.75
CA GLU A 621 12.81 -51.78 -4.54
C GLU A 621 13.11 -50.80 -3.39
N GLU A 622 13.83 -49.72 -3.66
CA GLU A 622 14.14 -48.67 -2.68
C GLU A 622 12.88 -47.94 -2.20
N VAL A 623 11.91 -47.67 -3.09
CA VAL A 623 10.61 -47.09 -2.71
C VAL A 623 9.85 -48.05 -1.78
N ILE A 624 9.80 -49.33 -2.13
CA ILE A 624 9.14 -50.34 -1.30
C ILE A 624 9.85 -50.49 0.05
N GLU A 625 11.18 -50.45 0.08
CA GLU A 625 11.96 -50.50 1.31
C GLU A 625 11.74 -49.27 2.19
N ALA A 626 11.71 -48.06 1.62
CA ALA A 626 11.37 -46.82 2.31
C ALA A 626 9.97 -46.89 2.94
N ILE A 627 8.98 -47.36 2.18
CA ILE A 627 7.61 -47.54 2.69
C ILE A 627 7.57 -48.57 3.83
N ARG A 628 8.33 -49.67 3.73
CA ARG A 628 8.41 -50.69 4.79
C ARG A 628 9.10 -50.17 6.05
N ALA A 629 10.16 -49.39 5.90
CA ALA A 629 10.97 -48.89 7.00
C ALA A 629 10.24 -47.79 7.79
N ILE A 630 9.47 -46.96 7.09
CA ILE A 630 8.89 -45.74 7.64
C ILE A 630 7.39 -45.91 7.95
N TYR A 631 6.69 -46.78 7.21
CA TYR A 631 5.24 -47.00 7.33
C TYR A 631 4.88 -48.49 7.46
N PRO A 632 5.30 -49.18 8.54
CA PRO A 632 5.05 -50.61 8.71
C PRO A 632 3.56 -50.98 8.71
N GLU A 633 2.68 -50.07 9.16
CA GLU A 633 1.23 -50.28 9.16
C GLU A 633 0.62 -50.39 7.74
N LEU A 634 1.18 -49.67 6.77
CA LEU A 634 0.75 -49.76 5.36
C LEU A 634 1.05 -51.18 4.82
N ALA A 635 2.24 -51.70 5.09
CA ALA A 635 2.62 -53.06 4.68
C ALA A 635 1.77 -54.14 5.37
N ILE A 636 1.43 -53.95 6.65
CA ILE A 636 0.60 -54.88 7.44
C ILE A 636 -0.85 -54.91 6.92
N SER A 637 -1.41 -53.78 6.52
CA SER A 637 -2.79 -53.67 6.02
C SER A 637 -3.01 -54.48 4.72
N LEU A 638 -2.06 -54.44 3.79
CA LEU A 638 -2.06 -55.24 2.56
C LEU A 638 -2.01 -56.74 2.85
N VAL A 639 -1.16 -57.17 3.79
CA VAL A 639 -1.09 -58.58 4.23
C VAL A 639 -2.43 -59.03 4.81
N ARG A 640 -3.08 -58.20 5.65
CA ARG A 640 -4.43 -58.48 6.19
C ARG A 640 -5.47 -58.60 5.08
N ARG A 641 -5.43 -57.75 4.05
CA ARG A 641 -6.38 -57.76 2.92
C ARG A 641 -6.21 -59.01 2.05
N ARG A 642 -4.96 -59.40 1.75
CA ARG A 642 -4.63 -60.63 1.00
C ARG A 642 -5.06 -61.89 1.76
N LEU A 643 -4.92 -61.89 3.09
CA LEU A 643 -5.43 -62.97 3.96
C LEU A 643 -6.96 -63.05 3.98
N ARG A 644 -7.69 -61.92 3.95
CA ARG A 644 -9.17 -61.87 3.92
C ARG A 644 -9.78 -62.40 2.61
N HIS A 645 -9.08 -62.30 1.48
CA HIS A 645 -9.55 -62.80 0.18
C HIS A 645 -9.36 -64.31 -0.02
N ASN A 646 -8.60 -64.97 0.85
CA ASN A 646 -8.38 -66.41 0.75
C ASN A 646 -9.52 -67.17 1.48
N ARG A 647 -10.51 -67.63 0.72
CA ARG A 647 -11.79 -68.22 1.21
C ARG A 647 -11.62 -69.35 2.23
N ARG A 648 -10.50 -70.09 2.19
CA ARG A 648 -10.17 -71.19 3.13
C ARG A 648 -9.74 -70.73 4.53
N VAL A 649 -9.42 -69.45 4.71
CA VAL A 649 -8.74 -68.95 5.92
C VAL A 649 -9.70 -68.25 6.88
N ARG A 650 -10.92 -67.87 6.44
CA ARG A 650 -11.92 -67.18 7.28
C ARG A 650 -12.29 -67.87 8.59
N GLN A 651 -12.19 -69.19 8.69
CA GLN A 651 -12.59 -69.95 9.88
C GLN A 651 -11.44 -70.16 10.88
N THR A 652 -10.19 -70.14 10.41
CA THR A 652 -8.98 -70.18 11.24
C THR A 652 -8.49 -68.77 11.64
N VAL A 653 -8.96 -67.73 10.95
CA VAL A 653 -8.54 -66.33 11.11
C VAL A 653 -8.98 -65.71 12.43
N THR A 654 -10.14 -66.03 13.00
CA THR A 654 -10.54 -65.41 14.29
C THR A 654 -9.64 -65.83 15.45
N GLU A 655 -9.19 -67.09 15.48
CA GLU A 655 -8.27 -67.60 16.52
C GLU A 655 -6.80 -67.27 16.20
N ALA A 656 -6.46 -67.19 14.91
CA ALA A 656 -5.14 -66.73 14.47
C ALA A 656 -4.99 -65.21 14.52
N GLU A 657 -6.05 -64.39 14.48
CA GLU A 657 -6.00 -62.92 14.56
C GLU A 657 -5.71 -62.43 15.97
N GLU A 658 -6.16 -63.14 17.01
CA GLU A 658 -5.75 -62.87 18.39
C GLU A 658 -4.31 -63.33 18.67
N ARG A 659 -3.92 -64.52 18.18
CA ARG A 659 -2.51 -64.99 18.27
C ARG A 659 -1.55 -64.21 17.37
N ALA A 660 -2.01 -63.68 16.24
CA ALA A 660 -1.22 -62.83 15.33
C ALA A 660 -1.03 -61.44 15.92
N ARG A 661 -1.99 -60.89 16.66
CA ARG A 661 -1.82 -59.61 17.38
C ARG A 661 -0.65 -59.67 18.38
N ASP A 662 -0.47 -60.82 19.02
CA ASP A 662 0.67 -61.08 19.92
C ASP A 662 1.95 -61.54 19.19
N MET A 663 1.85 -62.29 18.07
CA MET A 663 3.00 -62.62 17.21
C MET A 663 3.50 -61.45 16.33
N LEU A 664 2.69 -60.41 16.13
CA LEU A 664 3.05 -59.20 15.35
C LEU A 664 4.12 -58.35 16.04
N LYS A 665 4.39 -58.57 17.34
CA LYS A 665 5.57 -58.03 18.03
C LYS A 665 6.88 -58.74 17.65
N VAL A 666 6.83 -59.91 17.00
CA VAL A 666 8.00 -60.79 16.81
C VAL A 666 8.41 -60.96 15.35
N ASN A 667 7.61 -60.58 14.35
CA ASN A 667 7.95 -60.87 12.95
C ASN A 667 7.86 -59.67 11.98
N GLN A 668 8.85 -58.78 12.07
CA GLN A 668 9.31 -57.95 10.95
C GLN A 668 9.73 -58.81 9.72
N HIS A 669 9.99 -60.10 9.91
CA HIS A 669 10.53 -60.99 8.88
C HIS A 669 9.49 -61.49 7.85
N PHE A 670 8.20 -61.56 8.19
CA PHE A 670 7.14 -62.02 7.27
C PHE A 670 6.66 -60.89 6.34
N ALA A 671 6.58 -59.66 6.86
CA ALA A 671 6.34 -58.46 6.04
C ALA A 671 7.47 -58.19 5.03
N ARG A 672 8.72 -58.53 5.39
CA ARG A 672 9.90 -58.44 4.51
C ARG A 672 9.84 -59.35 3.27
N LYS A 673 9.02 -60.41 3.26
CA LYS A 673 9.08 -61.50 2.26
C LYS A 673 7.89 -61.57 1.29
N SER A 674 6.88 -60.71 1.43
CA SER A 674 5.55 -60.86 0.77
C SER A 674 5.12 -59.67 -0.13
N LEU A 675 5.93 -58.61 -0.16
CA LEU A 675 5.71 -57.45 -1.02
C LEU A 675 6.58 -57.59 -2.27
N ASP A 676 6.05 -58.26 -3.29
CA ASP A 676 6.68 -58.36 -4.60
C ASP A 676 6.62 -56.98 -5.31
N THR A 677 7.63 -56.69 -6.15
CA THR A 677 7.73 -55.48 -6.98
C THR A 677 6.55 -55.29 -7.93
N GLU A 678 5.78 -56.35 -8.22
CA GLU A 678 4.62 -56.35 -9.12
C GLU A 678 3.34 -55.68 -8.55
N ASN A 679 3.33 -55.15 -7.32
CA ASN A 679 2.09 -54.61 -6.69
C ASN A 679 2.19 -53.15 -6.19
N ILE A 680 2.89 -52.30 -6.93
CA ILE A 680 3.02 -50.85 -6.63
C ILE A 680 1.65 -50.16 -6.68
N GLU A 681 0.78 -50.51 -7.63
CA GLU A 681 -0.58 -49.95 -7.72
C GLU A 681 -1.46 -50.33 -6.52
N GLY A 682 -1.34 -51.56 -6.02
CA GLY A 682 -2.05 -52.01 -4.82
C GLY A 682 -1.56 -51.30 -3.55
N LEU A 683 -0.26 -51.00 -3.48
CA LEU A 683 0.32 -50.13 -2.45
C LEU A 683 -0.18 -48.70 -2.54
N LEU A 684 -0.26 -48.15 -3.75
CA LEU A 684 -0.75 -46.80 -3.99
C LEU A 684 -2.21 -46.67 -3.55
N MET A 685 -3.03 -47.65 -3.91
CA MET A 685 -4.43 -47.71 -3.49
C MET A 685 -4.61 -47.77 -1.98
N GLU A 686 -3.76 -48.53 -1.28
CA GLU A 686 -3.82 -48.60 0.18
C GLU A 686 -3.32 -47.29 0.83
N ALA A 687 -2.28 -46.66 0.28
CA ALA A 687 -1.82 -45.34 0.72
C ALA A 687 -2.92 -44.28 0.61
N ILE A 688 -3.62 -44.25 -0.53
CA ILE A 688 -4.78 -43.38 -0.76
C ILE A 688 -5.92 -43.72 0.21
N GLU A 689 -6.21 -45.01 0.43
CA GLU A 689 -7.24 -45.44 1.38
C GLU A 689 -6.94 -44.99 2.83
N GLN A 690 -5.67 -44.84 3.18
CA GLN A 690 -5.24 -44.35 4.49
C GLN A 690 -5.05 -42.83 4.55
N GLY A 691 -5.12 -42.12 3.41
CA GLY A 691 -4.87 -40.68 3.32
C GLY A 691 -3.41 -40.30 3.56
N ASN A 692 -2.47 -41.21 3.29
CA ASN A 692 -1.04 -41.00 3.51
C ASN A 692 -0.40 -40.35 2.28
N VAL A 693 -0.11 -39.05 2.38
CA VAL A 693 0.41 -38.23 1.27
C VAL A 693 1.83 -38.63 0.91
N GLU A 694 2.66 -38.90 1.90
CA GLU A 694 4.09 -39.20 1.73
C GLU A 694 4.30 -40.51 0.97
N ALA A 695 3.56 -41.56 1.35
CA ALA A 695 3.58 -42.85 0.67
C ALA A 695 2.98 -42.73 -0.74
N THR A 696 1.89 -41.96 -0.90
CA THR A 696 1.29 -41.69 -2.21
C THR A 696 2.30 -41.00 -3.13
N PHE A 697 2.98 -39.96 -2.66
CA PHE A 697 4.01 -39.23 -3.39
C PHE A 697 5.16 -40.13 -3.85
N LEU A 698 5.75 -40.91 -2.94
CA LEU A 698 6.85 -41.82 -3.28
C LEU A 698 6.47 -42.87 -4.34
N LEU A 699 5.27 -43.45 -4.22
CA LEU A 699 4.78 -44.46 -5.17
C LEU A 699 4.55 -43.85 -6.55
N LEU A 700 4.06 -42.62 -6.61
CA LEU A 700 3.86 -41.86 -7.84
C LEU A 700 5.18 -41.36 -8.47
N CYS A 701 6.31 -41.36 -7.76
CA CYS A 701 7.61 -41.11 -8.39
C CYS A 701 8.01 -42.20 -9.40
N GLN A 702 7.36 -43.37 -9.36
CA GLN A 702 7.62 -44.46 -10.29
C GLN A 702 6.91 -44.19 -11.63
N LYS A 703 7.69 -44.10 -12.72
CA LYS A 703 7.19 -43.74 -14.06
C LYS A 703 6.18 -44.73 -14.66
N GLU A 704 6.18 -45.97 -14.18
CA GLU A 704 5.30 -47.04 -14.69
C GLU A 704 3.90 -47.04 -14.06
N VAL A 705 3.64 -46.20 -13.06
CA VAL A 705 2.37 -46.17 -12.33
C VAL A 705 1.37 -45.26 -13.01
N GLU A 706 0.32 -45.85 -13.59
CA GLU A 706 -0.82 -45.12 -14.15
C GLU A 706 -1.86 -44.78 -13.06
N VAL A 707 -2.35 -43.54 -13.05
CA VAL A 707 -3.39 -43.11 -12.12
C VAL A 707 -4.78 -43.38 -12.71
N ALA A 708 -5.46 -44.39 -12.18
CA ALA A 708 -6.81 -44.74 -12.58
C ALA A 708 -7.89 -43.84 -11.93
N GLU A 709 -9.07 -43.76 -12.56
CA GLU A 709 -10.21 -42.97 -12.08
C GLU A 709 -10.64 -43.34 -10.63
N ASP A 710 -10.58 -44.64 -10.29
CA ASP A 710 -11.00 -45.14 -8.99
C ASP A 710 -10.03 -44.74 -7.85
N MET A 711 -8.73 -44.60 -8.14
CA MET A 711 -7.74 -44.02 -7.24
C MET A 711 -8.12 -42.56 -6.91
N VAL A 712 -8.44 -41.77 -7.93
CA VAL A 712 -8.85 -40.35 -7.78
C VAL A 712 -10.13 -40.25 -6.94
N ILE A 713 -11.16 -41.04 -7.26
CA ILE A 713 -12.42 -41.05 -6.50
C ILE A 713 -12.19 -41.41 -5.03
N LYS A 714 -11.28 -42.35 -4.73
CA LYS A 714 -10.96 -42.73 -3.35
C LYS A 714 -10.22 -41.63 -2.60
N ALA A 715 -9.30 -40.94 -3.27
CA ALA A 715 -8.57 -39.81 -2.70
C ALA A 715 -9.51 -38.64 -2.37
N ILE A 716 -10.40 -38.28 -3.30
CA ILE A 716 -11.39 -37.21 -3.13
C ILE A 716 -12.34 -37.47 -1.94
N LYS A 717 -12.67 -38.73 -1.67
CA LYS A 717 -13.55 -39.13 -0.56
C LYS A 717 -12.88 -39.11 0.82
N LYS A 718 -11.58 -38.81 0.89
CA LYS A 718 -10.88 -38.66 2.17
C LYS A 718 -11.29 -37.37 2.87
N TYR A 719 -11.06 -37.34 4.17
CA TYR A 719 -11.33 -36.15 4.98
C TYR A 719 -10.41 -34.98 4.60
N ASP A 720 -9.19 -35.29 4.16
CA ASP A 720 -8.21 -34.34 3.68
C ASP A 720 -7.94 -34.60 2.19
N ASP A 721 -7.94 -33.54 1.40
CA ASP A 721 -7.81 -33.53 -0.05
C ASP A 721 -6.34 -33.50 -0.53
N SER A 722 -5.34 -33.51 0.36
CA SER A 722 -3.92 -33.44 -0.03
C SER A 722 -3.51 -34.61 -0.95
N THR A 723 -4.03 -35.82 -0.68
CA THR A 723 -3.78 -36.99 -1.57
C THR A 723 -4.44 -36.81 -2.94
N ALA A 724 -5.59 -36.14 -3.00
CA ALA A 724 -6.26 -35.83 -4.26
C ALA A 724 -5.45 -34.80 -5.06
N TRP A 725 -4.97 -33.73 -4.43
CA TRP A 725 -4.12 -32.72 -5.08
C TRP A 725 -2.80 -33.30 -5.61
N CYS A 726 -2.17 -34.19 -4.84
CA CYS A 726 -0.97 -34.92 -5.25
C CYS A 726 -1.18 -35.71 -6.56
N LEU A 727 -2.31 -36.42 -6.67
CA LEU A 727 -2.69 -37.18 -7.87
C LEU A 727 -3.08 -36.27 -9.04
N LEU A 728 -3.96 -35.30 -8.80
CA LEU A 728 -4.47 -34.39 -9.83
C LEU A 728 -3.35 -33.55 -10.46
N GLY A 729 -2.35 -33.15 -9.66
CA GLY A 729 -1.19 -32.40 -10.16
C GLY A 729 -0.25 -33.22 -11.05
N ARG A 730 -0.13 -34.54 -10.84
CA ARG A 730 0.76 -35.41 -11.64
C ARG A 730 0.24 -35.57 -13.07
N GLU A 731 -1.05 -35.80 -13.18
CA GLU A 731 -1.67 -36.22 -14.43
C GLU A 731 -1.99 -35.05 -15.37
N LYS A 732 -1.85 -33.79 -14.95
CA LYS A 732 -1.85 -32.59 -15.81
C LYS A 732 -3.00 -32.51 -16.84
N GLY A 733 -4.15 -33.12 -16.54
CA GLY A 733 -5.33 -33.18 -17.41
C GLY A 733 -5.50 -34.44 -18.27
N SER A 734 -4.65 -35.46 -18.14
CA SER A 734 -4.78 -36.79 -18.77
C SER A 734 -5.93 -37.61 -18.17
N ILE A 735 -6.26 -37.39 -16.88
CA ILE A 735 -7.36 -38.08 -16.20
C ILE A 735 -8.68 -37.75 -16.88
N GLN A 736 -9.41 -38.79 -17.29
CA GLN A 736 -10.80 -38.64 -17.70
C GLN A 736 -11.66 -38.29 -16.48
N ILE A 737 -12.04 -37.01 -16.37
CA ILE A 737 -13.01 -36.57 -15.36
C ILE A 737 -14.40 -36.94 -15.85
N THR A 738 -14.96 -37.97 -15.22
CA THR A 738 -16.33 -38.39 -15.44
C THR A 738 -17.27 -37.74 -14.42
N GLU A 739 -18.57 -37.84 -14.65
CA GLU A 739 -19.60 -37.45 -13.68
C GLU A 739 -19.39 -38.13 -12.30
N ARG A 740 -18.85 -39.37 -12.25
CA ARG A 740 -18.62 -40.10 -10.99
C ARG A 740 -17.58 -39.42 -10.11
N VAL A 741 -16.56 -38.81 -10.72
CA VAL A 741 -15.52 -38.04 -10.02
C VAL A 741 -16.13 -36.78 -9.40
N VAL A 742 -16.98 -36.09 -10.17
CA VAL A 742 -17.65 -34.85 -9.75
C VAL A 742 -18.66 -35.10 -8.65
N ILE A 743 -19.47 -36.17 -8.76
CA ILE A 743 -20.37 -36.62 -7.67
C ILE A 743 -19.57 -36.94 -6.41
N ALA A 744 -18.43 -37.62 -6.54
CA ALA A 744 -17.58 -37.94 -5.39
C ALA A 744 -17.01 -36.68 -4.71
N ALA A 745 -16.64 -35.67 -5.49
CA ALA A 745 -16.21 -34.38 -4.97
C ALA A 745 -17.34 -33.65 -4.27
N ALA A 746 -18.50 -33.53 -4.93
CA ALA A 746 -19.68 -32.85 -4.41
C ALA A 746 -20.17 -33.45 -3.08
N ILE A 747 -20.09 -34.77 -2.88
CA ILE A 747 -20.63 -35.42 -1.66
C ILE A 747 -19.67 -35.46 -0.47
N LYS A 748 -18.35 -35.50 -0.68
CA LYS A 748 -17.38 -35.79 0.38
C LYS A 748 -16.16 -34.88 0.44
N SER A 749 -15.91 -34.06 -0.57
CA SER A 749 -14.69 -33.26 -0.67
C SER A 749 -14.93 -31.78 -0.33
N SER A 750 -13.86 -31.01 -0.43
CA SER A 750 -13.85 -29.56 -0.22
C SER A 750 -14.43 -28.81 -1.43
N GLU A 751 -14.85 -27.57 -1.20
CA GLU A 751 -15.23 -26.62 -2.26
C GLU A 751 -14.14 -26.50 -3.33
N SER A 752 -12.86 -26.45 -2.92
CA SER A 752 -11.71 -26.26 -3.80
C SER A 752 -11.55 -27.39 -4.83
N VAL A 753 -11.75 -28.65 -4.43
CA VAL A 753 -11.67 -29.79 -5.36
C VAL A 753 -12.81 -29.73 -6.36
N LEU A 754 -14.03 -29.42 -5.92
CA LEU A 754 -15.17 -29.30 -6.83
C LEU A 754 -14.99 -28.13 -7.81
N GLN A 755 -14.50 -26.99 -7.33
CA GLN A 755 -14.22 -25.81 -8.14
C GLN A 755 -13.23 -26.13 -9.26
N TYR A 756 -12.09 -26.76 -8.94
CA TYR A 756 -11.10 -27.19 -9.94
C TYR A 756 -11.72 -28.08 -11.03
N LEU A 757 -12.49 -29.09 -10.62
CA LEU A 757 -13.11 -30.04 -11.55
C LEU A 757 -14.10 -29.34 -12.49
N LEU A 758 -14.92 -28.42 -11.99
CA LEU A 758 -15.94 -27.75 -12.78
C LEU A 758 -15.37 -26.64 -13.66
N GLU A 759 -14.41 -25.85 -13.17
CA GLU A 759 -13.87 -24.72 -13.94
C GLU A 759 -12.92 -25.16 -15.06
N ARG A 760 -12.12 -26.21 -14.84
CA ARG A 760 -11.12 -26.66 -15.82
C ARG A 760 -11.62 -27.74 -16.76
N HIS A 761 -12.70 -28.45 -16.41
CA HIS A 761 -13.28 -29.51 -17.22
C HIS A 761 -14.74 -29.24 -17.60
N ARG A 762 -15.14 -27.96 -17.62
CA ARG A 762 -16.49 -27.49 -17.97
C ARG A 762 -17.06 -28.16 -19.23
N ASP A 763 -16.26 -28.23 -20.30
CA ASP A 763 -16.71 -28.78 -21.59
C ASP A 763 -17.03 -30.29 -21.53
N LYS A 764 -16.62 -30.97 -20.45
CA LYS A 764 -16.71 -32.42 -20.26
C LYS A 764 -17.67 -32.83 -19.13
N VAL A 765 -18.21 -31.88 -18.37
CA VAL A 765 -19.02 -32.17 -17.18
C VAL A 765 -20.33 -31.38 -17.22
N LEU A 766 -21.45 -32.10 -17.11
CA LEU A 766 -22.78 -31.51 -16.90
C LEU A 766 -23.11 -31.52 -15.41
N ILE A 767 -23.68 -30.42 -14.90
CA ILE A 767 -24.24 -30.39 -13.54
C ILE A 767 -25.60 -31.08 -13.58
N THR A 768 -25.61 -32.36 -13.22
CA THR A 768 -26.83 -33.18 -13.19
C THR A 768 -27.56 -33.07 -11.84
N GLU A 769 -28.81 -33.54 -11.78
CA GLU A 769 -29.58 -33.66 -10.54
C GLU A 769 -28.77 -34.41 -9.45
N GLU A 770 -28.01 -35.43 -9.82
CA GLU A 770 -27.21 -36.25 -8.91
C GLU A 770 -26.03 -35.47 -8.31
N VAL A 771 -25.39 -34.58 -9.07
CA VAL A 771 -24.34 -33.69 -8.55
C VAL A 771 -24.91 -32.72 -7.51
N VAL A 772 -26.10 -32.18 -7.76
CA VAL A 772 -26.78 -31.28 -6.82
C VAL A 772 -27.20 -32.03 -5.55
N ILE A 773 -27.76 -33.25 -5.68
CA ILE A 773 -28.09 -34.11 -4.53
C ILE A 773 -26.83 -34.40 -3.71
N ALA A 774 -25.71 -34.72 -4.37
CA ALA A 774 -24.43 -34.97 -3.72
C ALA A 774 -23.94 -33.76 -2.92
N ALA A 775 -23.95 -32.56 -3.52
CA ALA A 775 -23.55 -31.31 -2.86
C ALA A 775 -24.42 -30.99 -1.64
N VAL A 776 -25.73 -31.19 -1.78
CA VAL A 776 -26.70 -31.00 -0.70
C VAL A 776 -26.48 -31.99 0.45
N GLN A 777 -25.88 -33.15 0.21
CA GLN A 777 -25.53 -34.14 1.24
C GLN A 777 -24.13 -33.94 1.83
N ASN A 778 -23.36 -32.97 1.33
CA ASN A 778 -22.03 -32.67 1.86
C ASN A 778 -22.12 -32.20 3.31
N LYS A 779 -21.04 -32.39 4.07
CA LYS A 779 -20.87 -31.83 5.40
C LYS A 779 -20.52 -30.34 5.36
N GLU A 780 -19.82 -29.92 4.33
CA GLU A 780 -19.40 -28.54 4.11
C GLU A 780 -20.45 -27.77 3.31
N ARG A 781 -20.99 -26.70 3.90
CA ARG A 781 -21.96 -25.83 3.23
C ARG A 781 -21.38 -25.04 2.06
N SER A 782 -20.06 -24.83 2.05
CA SER A 782 -19.31 -24.11 1.03
C SER A 782 -19.50 -24.70 -0.37
N VAL A 783 -19.51 -26.04 -0.46
CA VAL A 783 -19.74 -26.77 -1.71
C VAL A 783 -21.11 -26.45 -2.31
N LEU A 784 -22.16 -26.41 -1.49
CA LEU A 784 -23.50 -26.04 -1.94
C LEU A 784 -23.57 -24.56 -2.35
N ASN A 785 -22.98 -23.68 -1.55
CA ASN A 785 -22.96 -22.24 -1.84
C ASN A 785 -22.27 -21.94 -3.16
N TYR A 786 -21.08 -22.50 -3.39
CA TYR A 786 -20.34 -22.35 -4.65
C TYR A 786 -21.18 -22.76 -5.86
N LEU A 787 -21.85 -23.92 -5.79
CA LEU A 787 -22.73 -24.38 -6.87
C LEU A 787 -23.89 -23.43 -7.13
N LEU A 788 -24.54 -22.91 -6.09
CA LEU A 788 -25.67 -21.98 -6.26
C LEU A 788 -25.20 -20.61 -6.76
N GLU A 789 -24.12 -20.08 -6.22
CA GLU A 789 -23.57 -18.77 -6.59
C GLU A 789 -23.11 -18.75 -8.05
N ARG A 790 -22.41 -19.80 -8.49
CA ARG A 790 -21.81 -19.85 -9.83
C ARG A 790 -22.73 -20.46 -10.88
N TRP A 791 -23.59 -21.41 -10.49
CA TRP A 791 -24.39 -22.24 -11.39
C TRP A 791 -25.88 -22.26 -11.05
N GLY A 792 -26.35 -21.42 -10.13
CA GLY A 792 -27.74 -21.42 -9.68
C GLY A 792 -28.75 -21.26 -10.81
N SER A 793 -28.44 -20.50 -11.86
CA SER A 793 -29.32 -20.35 -13.03
C SER A 793 -29.51 -21.65 -13.84
N GLU A 794 -28.53 -22.55 -13.82
CA GLU A 794 -28.56 -23.83 -14.55
C GLU A 794 -29.14 -24.97 -13.68
N ILE A 795 -29.20 -24.78 -12.35
CA ILE A 795 -29.66 -25.78 -11.39
C ILE A 795 -31.19 -25.68 -11.22
N LEU A 796 -31.88 -26.77 -11.56
CA LEU A 796 -33.29 -26.96 -11.24
C LEU A 796 -33.42 -27.71 -9.90
N ILE A 797 -34.15 -27.14 -8.94
CA ILE A 797 -34.40 -27.80 -7.66
C ILE A 797 -35.62 -28.71 -7.77
N THR A 798 -35.37 -30.01 -7.87
CA THR A 798 -36.43 -31.03 -7.88
C THR A 798 -36.87 -31.42 -6.47
N GLN A 799 -37.99 -32.15 -6.36
CA GLN A 799 -38.44 -32.73 -5.10
C GLN A 799 -37.38 -33.64 -4.45
N LYS A 800 -36.60 -34.39 -5.23
CA LYS A 800 -35.52 -35.24 -4.70
C LYS A 800 -34.42 -34.42 -4.05
N VAL A 801 -34.01 -33.32 -4.69
CA VAL A 801 -33.01 -32.37 -4.15
C VAL A 801 -33.53 -31.77 -2.83
N ALA A 802 -34.79 -31.34 -2.79
CA ALA A 802 -35.42 -30.81 -1.58
C ALA A 802 -35.47 -31.84 -0.44
N ILE A 803 -35.81 -33.11 -0.72
CA ILE A 803 -35.80 -34.20 0.27
C ILE A 803 -34.38 -34.47 0.77
N ALA A 804 -33.37 -34.48 -0.11
CA ALA A 804 -31.98 -34.65 0.28
C ALA A 804 -31.53 -33.51 1.20
N ALA A 805 -31.93 -32.27 0.89
CA ALA A 805 -31.61 -31.08 1.69
C ALA A 805 -32.26 -31.11 3.06
N ALA A 806 -33.53 -31.55 3.11
CA ALA A 806 -34.27 -31.73 4.35
C ALA A 806 -33.63 -32.79 5.27
N LYS A 807 -32.92 -33.78 4.70
CA LYS A 807 -32.21 -34.84 5.44
C LYS A 807 -30.79 -34.45 5.89
N ASN A 808 -30.22 -33.35 5.40
CA ASN A 808 -28.86 -32.97 5.77
C ASN A 808 -28.83 -32.52 7.25
N GLY A 809 -28.10 -33.27 8.09
CA GLY A 809 -27.96 -32.99 9.52
C GLY A 809 -26.75 -32.15 9.90
N TYR A 810 -25.91 -31.74 8.94
CA TYR A 810 -24.70 -30.96 9.19
C TYR A 810 -24.93 -29.45 9.14
N PHE A 811 -25.77 -28.99 8.22
CA PHE A 811 -26.19 -27.59 8.12
C PHE A 811 -27.59 -27.49 7.50
N PRO A 812 -28.27 -26.34 7.62
CA PRO A 812 -29.62 -26.12 7.08
C PRO A 812 -29.68 -26.01 5.54
N ALA A 813 -29.27 -27.05 4.81
CA ALA A 813 -29.19 -27.03 3.34
C ALA A 813 -30.53 -26.63 2.69
N LEU A 814 -31.65 -27.12 3.22
CA LEU A 814 -32.98 -26.78 2.70
C LEU A 814 -33.29 -25.28 2.79
N LYS A 815 -32.82 -24.61 3.85
CA LYS A 815 -33.01 -23.17 4.02
C LYS A 815 -32.22 -22.38 2.98
N ILE A 816 -30.98 -22.78 2.69
CA ILE A 816 -30.16 -22.14 1.66
C ILE A 816 -30.88 -22.25 0.31
N LEU A 817 -31.42 -23.42 -0.02
CA LEU A 817 -32.20 -23.62 -1.24
C LEU A 817 -33.49 -22.79 -1.28
N LEU A 818 -34.22 -22.67 -0.16
CA LEU A 818 -35.44 -21.86 -0.08
C LEU A 818 -35.15 -20.36 -0.25
N HIS A 819 -34.03 -19.88 0.27
CA HIS A 819 -33.61 -18.49 0.12
C HIS A 819 -33.25 -18.16 -1.33
N GLU A 820 -32.40 -18.97 -1.95
CA GLU A 820 -31.89 -18.70 -3.31
C GLU A 820 -32.90 -19.07 -4.42
N LYS A 821 -33.69 -20.14 -4.20
CA LYS A 821 -34.53 -20.79 -5.22
C LYS A 821 -35.96 -21.06 -4.76
N GLY A 822 -36.44 -20.41 -3.71
CA GLY A 822 -37.70 -20.74 -3.04
C GLY A 822 -38.94 -20.84 -3.94
N SER A 823 -39.04 -20.00 -4.97
CA SER A 823 -40.17 -20.05 -5.94
C SER A 823 -40.20 -21.31 -6.80
N GLU A 824 -39.06 -22.00 -6.96
CA GLU A 824 -38.93 -23.25 -7.72
C GLU A 824 -39.22 -24.49 -6.86
N ILE A 825 -39.30 -24.34 -5.53
CA ILE A 825 -39.40 -25.45 -4.58
C ILE A 825 -40.85 -25.64 -4.12
N GLU A 826 -41.45 -26.76 -4.52
CA GLU A 826 -42.71 -27.24 -3.97
C GLU A 826 -42.47 -27.99 -2.65
N VAL A 827 -43.07 -27.51 -1.56
CA VAL A 827 -42.93 -28.14 -0.23
C VAL A 827 -43.97 -29.26 -0.08
N THR A 828 -43.63 -30.45 -0.56
CA THR A 828 -44.50 -31.64 -0.47
C THR A 828 -44.46 -32.30 0.92
N GLU A 829 -45.43 -33.17 1.23
CA GLU A 829 -45.44 -33.95 2.50
C GLU A 829 -44.12 -34.70 2.75
N ASP A 830 -43.49 -35.27 1.71
CA ASP A 830 -42.21 -35.99 1.84
C ASP A 830 -41.05 -35.10 2.29
N VAL A 831 -41.03 -33.83 1.90
CA VAL A 831 -40.02 -32.83 2.32
C VAL A 831 -40.22 -32.50 3.80
N VAL A 832 -41.48 -32.34 4.22
CA VAL A 832 -41.84 -32.08 5.62
C VAL A 832 -41.51 -33.28 6.50
N LEU A 833 -41.80 -34.51 6.04
CA LEU A 833 -41.43 -35.74 6.75
C LEU A 833 -39.91 -35.88 6.87
N ALA A 834 -39.18 -35.65 5.77
CA ALA A 834 -37.72 -35.67 5.79
C ALA A 834 -37.14 -34.67 6.80
N ALA A 835 -37.66 -33.44 6.84
CA ALA A 835 -37.27 -32.43 7.83
C ALA A 835 -37.64 -32.83 9.27
N ALA A 836 -38.80 -33.49 9.46
CA ALA A 836 -39.24 -33.97 10.77
C ALA A 836 -38.35 -35.11 11.33
N TYR A 837 -37.82 -35.94 10.44
CA TYR A 837 -36.88 -37.02 10.77
C TYR A 837 -35.42 -36.56 10.88
N ASN A 838 -35.11 -35.29 10.59
CA ASN A 838 -33.77 -34.77 10.75
C ASN A 838 -33.39 -34.62 12.24
N MET A 839 -32.21 -35.11 12.63
CA MET A 839 -31.71 -34.98 14.00
C MET A 839 -31.44 -33.51 14.38
N GLU A 840 -31.14 -32.68 13.39
CA GLU A 840 -31.05 -31.23 13.55
C GLU A 840 -32.48 -30.67 13.71
N LYS A 841 -32.76 -30.11 14.89
CA LYS A 841 -34.12 -29.75 15.32
C LYS A 841 -34.63 -28.44 14.72
N THR A 842 -33.75 -27.61 14.17
CA THR A 842 -34.10 -26.32 13.58
C THR A 842 -34.59 -26.44 12.14
N VAL A 843 -34.19 -27.45 11.37
CA VAL A 843 -34.58 -27.61 9.95
C VAL A 843 -36.10 -27.57 9.74
N LEU A 844 -36.86 -28.38 10.46
CA LEU A 844 -38.32 -28.39 10.35
C LEU A 844 -38.94 -27.08 10.86
N HIS A 845 -38.39 -26.50 11.93
CA HIS A 845 -38.88 -25.23 12.47
C HIS A 845 -38.70 -24.08 11.46
N MET A 846 -37.54 -24.01 10.80
CA MET A 846 -37.26 -23.00 9.77
C MET A 846 -38.15 -23.17 8.53
N LEU A 847 -38.35 -24.41 8.07
CA LEU A 847 -39.27 -24.71 6.96
C LEU A 847 -40.69 -24.20 7.27
N LEU A 848 -41.17 -24.44 8.49
CA LEU A 848 -42.49 -23.99 8.94
C LEU A 848 -42.56 -22.47 9.13
N GLN A 849 -41.47 -21.81 9.49
CA GLN A 849 -41.43 -20.35 9.60
C GLN A 849 -41.45 -19.67 8.23
N GLU A 850 -40.73 -20.19 7.24
CA GLU A 850 -40.61 -19.56 5.91
C GLU A 850 -41.77 -19.92 4.97
N ARG A 851 -42.26 -21.16 5.02
CA ARG A 851 -43.28 -21.68 4.07
C ARG A 851 -44.46 -22.34 4.78
N GLY A 852 -44.66 -22.03 6.07
CA GLY A 852 -45.67 -22.68 6.88
C GLY A 852 -47.07 -22.63 6.25
N ASP A 853 -47.46 -21.51 5.64
CA ASP A 853 -48.82 -21.30 5.10
C ASP A 853 -49.16 -22.16 3.89
N GLU A 854 -48.15 -22.75 3.25
CA GLU A 854 -48.30 -23.66 2.12
C GLU A 854 -48.31 -25.14 2.52
N ILE A 855 -47.98 -25.43 3.79
CA ILE A 855 -47.81 -26.80 4.28
C ILE A 855 -49.09 -27.29 4.94
N GLN A 856 -49.70 -28.34 4.38
CA GLN A 856 -50.76 -29.07 5.08
C GLN A 856 -50.17 -29.96 6.18
N ILE A 857 -50.64 -29.77 7.42
CA ILE A 857 -50.11 -30.50 8.58
C ILE A 857 -50.68 -31.91 8.67
N THR A 858 -49.87 -32.91 8.29
CA THR A 858 -50.27 -34.31 8.36
C THR A 858 -49.98 -34.95 9.72
N THR A 859 -50.74 -35.99 10.07
CA THR A 859 -50.55 -36.75 11.31
C THR A 859 -49.19 -37.48 11.32
N ALA A 860 -48.69 -37.85 10.15
CA ALA A 860 -47.38 -38.48 9.99
C ALA A 860 -46.24 -37.51 10.37
N ALA A 861 -46.30 -36.25 9.94
CA ALA A 861 -45.32 -35.22 10.31
C ALA A 861 -45.26 -34.97 11.83
N ILE A 862 -46.41 -34.92 12.50
CA ILE A 862 -46.50 -34.76 13.96
C ILE A 862 -45.89 -35.97 14.68
N GLN A 863 -46.18 -37.20 14.21
CA GLN A 863 -45.62 -38.41 14.79
C GLN A 863 -44.10 -38.50 14.57
N ALA A 864 -43.60 -38.09 13.41
CA ALA A 864 -42.17 -38.02 13.10
C ALA A 864 -41.45 -37.02 14.02
N ALA A 865 -41.95 -35.78 14.13
CA ALA A 865 -41.40 -34.76 15.03
C ALA A 865 -41.41 -35.20 16.50
N ARG A 866 -42.47 -35.92 16.94
CA ARG A 866 -42.57 -36.49 18.29
C ARG A 866 -41.53 -37.59 18.53
N ARG A 867 -41.36 -38.51 17.57
CA ARG A 867 -40.38 -39.60 17.67
C ARG A 867 -38.95 -39.08 17.73
N ASN A 868 -38.65 -37.98 17.04
CA ASN A 868 -37.32 -37.36 17.03
C ASN A 868 -37.05 -36.39 18.18
N GLY A 869 -38.03 -36.18 19.09
CA GLY A 869 -37.88 -35.28 20.24
C GLY A 869 -37.68 -33.80 19.86
N ASN A 870 -38.25 -33.36 18.73
CA ASN A 870 -38.20 -31.97 18.27
C ASN A 870 -39.37 -31.17 18.87
N THR A 871 -39.21 -30.71 20.11
CA THR A 871 -40.25 -30.01 20.89
C THR A 871 -40.68 -28.68 20.27
N LEU A 872 -39.75 -27.93 19.68
CA LEU A 872 -40.05 -26.64 19.01
C LEU A 872 -40.92 -26.84 17.77
N ALA A 873 -40.57 -27.80 16.90
CA ALA A 873 -41.39 -28.12 15.74
C ALA A 873 -42.75 -28.72 16.15
N LEU A 874 -42.79 -29.55 17.18
CA LEU A 874 -44.03 -30.12 17.70
C LEU A 874 -45.00 -29.03 18.19
N GLN A 875 -44.49 -28.04 18.94
CA GLN A 875 -45.30 -26.93 19.44
C GLN A 875 -45.89 -26.09 18.30
N TYR A 876 -45.09 -25.79 17.27
CA TYR A 876 -45.54 -25.04 16.10
C TYR A 876 -46.60 -25.82 15.30
N LEU A 877 -46.35 -27.10 15.00
CA LEU A 877 -47.29 -27.95 14.27
C LEU A 877 -48.62 -28.12 15.02
N LEU A 878 -48.59 -28.23 16.34
CA LEU A 878 -49.80 -28.34 17.16
C LEU A 878 -50.59 -27.02 17.21
N ASN A 879 -49.91 -25.88 17.34
CA ASN A 879 -50.55 -24.57 17.33
C ASN A 879 -51.22 -24.28 15.98
N LYS A 880 -50.52 -24.51 14.87
CA LYS A 880 -51.08 -24.27 13.54
C LYS A 880 -52.25 -25.21 13.19
N LYS A 881 -52.18 -26.48 13.59
CA LYS A 881 -53.30 -27.43 13.46
C LYS A 881 -54.52 -27.02 14.31
N ARG A 882 -54.29 -26.33 15.43
CA ARG A 882 -55.36 -25.74 16.24
C ARG A 882 -55.99 -24.54 15.53
N GLU A 883 -55.18 -23.65 14.94
CA GLU A 883 -55.66 -22.52 14.15
C GLU A 883 -56.44 -22.94 12.90
N GLU A 884 -56.02 -24.00 12.21
CA GLU A 884 -56.76 -24.59 11.08
C GLU A 884 -58.13 -25.15 11.50
N ARG A 885 -58.19 -25.82 12.66
CA ARG A 885 -59.46 -26.26 13.25
C ARG A 885 -60.36 -25.10 13.64
N GLU A 886 -59.80 -24.05 14.22
CA GLU A 886 -60.57 -22.86 14.63
C GLU A 886 -61.08 -22.08 13.41
N ARG A 887 -60.32 -22.05 12.29
CA ARG A 887 -60.78 -21.51 10.99
C ARG A 887 -61.89 -22.36 10.37
N SER A 888 -61.74 -23.69 10.30
CA SER A 888 -62.78 -24.55 9.72
C SER A 888 -64.08 -24.54 10.53
N LEU A 889 -63.99 -24.41 11.86
CA LEU A 889 -65.16 -24.23 12.73
C LEU A 889 -65.87 -22.89 12.46
N LYS A 890 -65.13 -21.80 12.20
CA LYS A 890 -65.71 -20.49 11.81
C LYS A 890 -66.36 -20.52 10.43
N ASP A 891 -65.75 -21.17 9.43
CA ASP A 891 -66.31 -21.29 8.08
C ASP A 891 -67.52 -22.24 8.03
N SER A 892 -67.65 -23.17 8.98
CA SER A 892 -68.81 -24.06 9.13
C SER A 892 -69.97 -23.50 9.96
N SER A 893 -69.79 -22.31 10.57
CA SER A 893 -70.77 -21.64 11.44
C SER A 893 -71.25 -20.28 10.92
N GLY A 894 -70.85 -19.89 9.70
CA GLY A 894 -71.49 -18.87 8.87
C GLY A 894 -72.28 -19.52 7.75
#